data_AF-A0A8T2MJ72-F1
#
_entry.id   AF-A0A8T2MJ72-F1
#
_cell.length_a   1.000
_cell.length_b   1.000
_cell.length_c   1.000
_cell.angle_alpha   90.00
_cell.angle_beta   90.00
_cell.angle_gamma   90.00
#
_symmetry.space_group_name_H-M   'P 1'
#
loop_
_entity.id
_entity.type
_entity.pdbx_description
1 polymer ?
#
loop_
_entity_poly.entity_id
_entity_poly.type
_entity_poly.pdbx_seq_one_letter_code
_entity_poly.pdbx_strand_id
1 'polypeptide(L)'
;MTTCCLTPCEISNALTWLLCPNPVHVETSVKVLGEEAQERKCSLAETFLQHIHGEQCIQVLMQLLNSQDAWLCSMAVYIFGVLLENEDMVQKLQEWTHGDNGLCWALGQLLEKDEHDVVLNAAGAIASLVETPSGRQWLLQDSSVFSQVLENVTCLLIHERENAVNSAALILAWLSLCETACQKLLSHSSASKILSRLAHCLAYSHKDTAMNAAFTIGRLCGSEQGKRVILAKAQDYRLANSLQTLLSNGAGPEAGQAACFALSCLASEDDGHTLLMENSSCPELLNGLLSLLKSADPDSTWFAAMTLRVFVSRPSGVIRVREHSYLEEQLKYLSLLSSTGRELQEEISACLRKLRRLPKPSPITVQHLCSGACIASWERQEPESGLEVTYSLFDGDTVLYCGLQCQVTLPYSHLRYKQCLSLCLNLSTSDGDVSPFSDLVEMTVERPNLRPGTPEALRVIGCTDTQVHLSWMEPNGEIKPKSFQVYCDDVLVETATELGTTVSCLSPSTTYTLSVCALGPEDTAGPRSSIAVQTDECYDHAPRGLTVAVQGRHELHISWGAPVAPLGRIFNYELRLNGFVVYLGTERAHTARRLTANTAYTCTVTAITSRGRCQSRPVTKRTAKDGYMNVNRSLYSPSRQPISHPLPSPPDREVNEVKSKARKSLLHKRPPNIQLTVPHHTDPDLRKDRHRLPSVSVPSHNTEKSKSNLMSEEQGLVSKLDVKAMWNRARDASDAAAFPVNASDCPVVLRQERHERTQRSQQLSDSALDLSNSRSKISPDVLWGSGRLESDMRRLPVISQPITGSVRLLQPVSYHWPDLERTEQHHKKSHRNRLGAGSRLHSQLKGRQYLTSSWTKT
;
A
#
# COMPACT_ATOMS: atom_id res chain seq x y z
N MET A 1 -72.74 31.58 35.70
CA MET A 1 -73.87 32.36 35.11
C MET A 1 -73.81 33.78 35.64
N THR A 2 -74.33 34.74 34.85
CA THR A 2 -74.01 36.18 34.92
C THR A 2 -72.52 36.47 34.63
N THR A 3 -72.17 37.49 33.86
CA THR A 3 -72.99 38.51 33.16
C THR A 3 -73.23 38.18 31.67
N CYS A 4 -74.23 38.84 31.07
CA CYS A 4 -74.31 38.96 29.61
C CYS A 4 -73.31 40.02 29.12
N CYS A 5 -73.01 40.03 27.82
CA CYS A 5 -72.20 41.06 27.17
C CYS A 5 -72.79 42.46 27.44
N LEU A 6 -71.96 43.39 27.91
CA LEU A 6 -72.35 44.79 28.17
C LEU A 6 -72.46 45.63 26.88
N THR A 7 -72.03 45.07 25.76
CA THR A 7 -72.16 45.60 24.40
C THR A 7 -72.97 44.61 23.53
N PRO A 8 -73.69 45.08 22.50
CA PRO A 8 -74.32 44.19 21.54
C PRO A 8 -73.26 43.35 20.80
N CYS A 9 -73.53 42.06 20.60
CA CYS A 9 -72.63 41.14 19.92
C CYS A 9 -72.63 41.39 18.41
N GLU A 10 -71.81 42.32 17.93
CA GLU A 10 -71.59 42.47 16.49
C GLU A 10 -70.92 41.22 15.91
N ILE A 11 -71.36 40.78 14.73
CA ILE A 11 -70.80 39.61 14.01
C ILE A 11 -69.31 39.83 13.61
N SER A 12 -68.86 41.09 13.65
CA SER A 12 -67.49 41.55 13.34
C SER A 12 -66.41 41.07 14.30
N ASN A 13 -66.74 40.56 15.49
CA ASN A 13 -65.75 40.13 16.49
C ASN A 13 -66.07 38.74 17.07
N ALA A 14 -65.45 37.71 16.48
CA ALA A 14 -65.62 36.32 16.90
C ALA A 14 -65.07 36.03 18.32
N LEU A 15 -64.09 36.80 18.81
CA LEU A 15 -63.52 36.61 20.16
C LEU A 15 -64.51 37.01 21.27
N THR A 16 -65.30 38.09 21.09
CA THR A 16 -66.37 38.41 22.06
C THR A 16 -67.57 37.46 21.96
N TRP A 17 -67.84 36.87 20.80
CA TRP A 17 -68.85 35.81 20.67
C TRP A 17 -68.40 34.49 21.33
N LEU A 18 -67.10 34.16 21.27
CA LEU A 18 -66.53 32.95 21.89
C LEU A 18 -66.71 32.93 23.42
N LEU A 19 -66.70 34.11 24.05
CA LEU A 19 -66.97 34.29 25.48
C LEU A 19 -68.47 34.26 25.84
N CYS A 20 -69.36 34.10 24.86
CA CYS A 20 -70.81 34.11 25.08
C CYS A 20 -71.30 32.72 25.56
N PRO A 21 -72.13 32.63 26.63
CA PRO A 21 -72.63 31.35 27.13
C PRO A 21 -73.68 30.66 26.23
N ASN A 22 -73.91 31.14 25.00
CA ASN A 22 -74.78 30.50 24.02
C ASN A 22 -73.95 29.53 23.15
N PRO A 23 -74.20 28.20 23.17
CA PRO A 23 -73.43 27.25 22.36
C PRO A 23 -73.48 27.54 20.86
N VAL A 24 -74.57 28.13 20.35
CA VAL A 24 -74.67 28.51 18.92
C VAL A 24 -73.73 29.67 18.59
N HIS A 25 -73.52 30.61 19.53
CA HIS A 25 -72.53 31.67 19.34
C HIS A 25 -71.11 31.08 19.38
N VAL A 26 -70.83 30.16 20.30
CA VAL A 26 -69.53 29.45 20.38
C VAL A 26 -69.24 28.66 19.09
N GLU A 27 -70.19 27.87 18.58
CA GLU A 27 -70.04 27.14 17.30
C GLU A 27 -69.78 28.11 16.13
N THR A 28 -70.49 29.23 16.09
CA THR A 28 -70.30 30.29 15.08
C THR A 28 -68.92 30.96 15.20
N SER A 29 -68.46 31.27 16.42
CA SER A 29 -67.13 31.84 16.66
C SER A 29 -66.01 30.89 16.23
N VAL A 30 -66.11 29.63 16.63
CA VAL A 30 -65.14 28.58 16.31
C VAL A 30 -65.07 28.36 14.81
N LYS A 31 -66.20 28.49 14.10
CA LYS A 31 -66.21 28.50 12.63
C LYS A 31 -65.45 29.70 12.05
N VAL A 32 -65.78 30.94 12.46
CA VAL A 32 -65.15 32.15 11.92
C VAL A 32 -63.64 32.20 12.25
N LEU A 33 -63.24 31.79 13.45
CA LEU A 33 -61.83 31.67 13.85
C LEU A 33 -61.10 30.57 13.08
N GLY A 34 -61.79 29.49 12.69
CA GLY A 34 -61.26 28.45 11.81
C GLY A 34 -61.07 28.93 10.36
N GLU A 35 -62.02 29.72 9.83
CA GLU A 35 -61.92 30.38 8.54
C GLU A 35 -60.78 31.42 8.53
N GLU A 36 -60.62 32.22 9.59
CA GLU A 36 -59.48 33.14 9.74
C GLU A 36 -58.15 32.42 9.93
N ALA A 37 -58.12 31.29 10.66
CA ALA A 37 -56.94 30.42 10.77
C ALA A 37 -56.51 29.83 9.41
N GLN A 38 -57.46 29.64 8.48
CA GLN A 38 -57.17 29.17 7.12
C GLN A 38 -56.72 30.30 6.18
N GLU A 39 -57.35 31.48 6.23
CA GLU A 39 -57.03 32.60 5.33
C GLU A 39 -55.88 33.50 5.80
N ARG A 40 -55.68 33.66 7.12
CA ARG A 40 -54.84 34.73 7.70
C ARG A 40 -54.04 34.31 8.93
N LYS A 41 -53.49 33.09 8.93
CA LYS A 41 -52.63 32.50 9.98
C LYS A 41 -51.88 33.52 10.88
N CYS A 42 -51.06 34.38 10.28
CA CYS A 42 -50.20 35.32 11.02
C CYS A 42 -50.99 36.37 11.83
N SER A 43 -52.11 36.90 11.32
CA SER A 43 -52.89 37.92 12.05
C SER A 43 -53.76 37.33 13.15
N LEU A 44 -54.05 36.01 13.12
CA LEU A 44 -54.84 35.36 14.16
C LEU A 44 -54.11 35.39 15.52
N ALA A 45 -52.82 35.05 15.52
CA ALA A 45 -51.99 35.10 16.73
C ALA A 45 -51.90 36.53 17.29
N GLU A 46 -51.64 37.52 16.43
CA GLU A 46 -51.65 38.95 16.82
C GLU A 46 -53.01 39.38 17.40
N THR A 47 -54.11 38.91 16.82
CA THR A 47 -55.47 39.24 17.28
C THR A 47 -55.77 38.66 18.66
N PHE A 48 -55.33 37.42 18.97
CA PHE A 48 -55.42 36.87 20.32
C PHE A 48 -54.52 37.61 21.33
N LEU A 49 -53.29 37.98 20.94
CA LEU A 49 -52.34 38.71 21.79
C LEU A 49 -52.79 40.15 22.10
N GLN A 50 -53.48 40.81 21.18
CA GLN A 50 -53.97 42.19 21.34
C GLN A 50 -55.37 42.27 21.98
N HIS A 51 -56.13 41.16 22.06
CA HIS A 51 -57.48 41.18 22.61
C HIS A 51 -57.48 41.28 24.14
N ILE A 52 -58.27 42.23 24.68
CA ILE A 52 -58.39 42.52 26.13
C ILE A 52 -58.78 41.27 26.95
N HIS A 53 -59.44 40.29 26.32
CA HIS A 53 -59.84 39.03 26.94
C HIS A 53 -59.22 37.79 26.26
N GLY A 54 -58.00 37.92 25.69
CA GLY A 54 -57.30 36.83 24.99
C GLY A 54 -57.15 35.56 25.83
N GLU A 55 -56.74 35.69 27.10
CA GLU A 55 -56.63 34.57 28.04
C GLU A 55 -57.97 33.83 28.22
N GLN A 56 -59.08 34.55 28.42
CA GLN A 56 -60.39 33.92 28.60
C GLN A 56 -60.87 33.23 27.32
N CYS A 57 -60.55 33.77 26.14
CA CYS A 57 -60.81 33.11 24.87
C CYS A 57 -60.04 31.78 24.75
N ILE A 58 -58.76 31.75 25.15
CA ILE A 58 -57.96 30.53 25.21
C ILE A 58 -58.53 29.53 26.22
N GLN A 59 -59.02 29.97 27.38
CA GLN A 59 -59.67 29.10 28.36
C GLN A 59 -60.97 28.47 27.82
N VAL A 60 -61.73 29.16 26.96
CA VAL A 60 -62.88 28.55 26.26
C VAL A 60 -62.42 27.53 25.20
N LEU A 61 -61.38 27.83 24.41
CA LEU A 61 -60.84 26.85 23.45
C LEU A 61 -60.31 25.59 24.16
N MET A 62 -59.64 25.73 25.32
CA MET A 62 -59.21 24.61 26.17
C MET A 62 -60.37 23.73 26.66
N GLN A 63 -61.55 24.32 26.91
CA GLN A 63 -62.76 23.55 27.25
C GLN A 63 -63.30 22.78 26.03
N LEU A 64 -63.25 23.39 24.84
CA LEU A 64 -63.69 22.75 23.59
C LEU A 64 -62.82 21.56 23.15
N LEU A 65 -61.55 21.51 23.57
CA LEU A 65 -60.71 20.30 23.42
C LEU A 65 -61.34 19.06 24.06
N ASN A 66 -62.17 19.24 25.09
CA ASN A 66 -62.88 18.17 25.80
C ASN A 66 -64.35 18.00 25.34
N SER A 67 -64.72 18.60 24.20
CA SER A 67 -66.06 18.47 23.61
C SER A 67 -66.37 17.04 23.18
N GLN A 68 -67.65 16.65 23.29
CA GLN A 68 -68.19 15.43 22.68
C GLN A 68 -68.54 15.61 21.19
N ASP A 69 -68.69 16.85 20.69
CA ASP A 69 -68.75 17.09 19.24
C ASP A 69 -67.31 17.14 18.70
N ALA A 70 -66.96 16.09 17.95
CA ALA A 70 -65.66 15.95 17.30
C ALA A 70 -65.34 17.10 16.34
N TRP A 71 -66.33 17.79 15.77
CA TRP A 71 -66.09 18.97 14.93
C TRP A 71 -65.62 20.17 15.76
N LEU A 72 -66.27 20.44 16.91
CA LEU A 72 -65.83 21.49 17.82
C LEU A 72 -64.43 21.19 18.40
N CYS A 73 -64.16 19.93 18.76
CA CYS A 73 -62.85 19.50 19.23
C CYS A 73 -61.79 19.69 18.12
N SER A 74 -61.99 19.09 16.94
CA SER A 74 -61.05 19.15 15.81
C SER A 74 -60.77 20.59 15.33
N MET A 75 -61.77 21.47 15.36
CA MET A 75 -61.61 22.88 15.00
C MET A 75 -60.89 23.69 16.09
N ALA A 76 -61.18 23.46 17.37
CA ALA A 76 -60.43 24.09 18.46
C ALA A 76 -58.94 23.69 18.43
N VAL A 77 -58.64 22.42 18.14
CA VAL A 77 -57.27 21.93 17.93
C VAL A 77 -56.62 22.56 16.69
N TYR A 78 -57.35 22.72 15.58
CA TYR A 78 -56.85 23.40 14.37
C TYR A 78 -56.45 24.86 14.67
N ILE A 79 -57.30 25.59 15.39
CA ILE A 79 -57.03 26.96 15.83
C ILE A 79 -55.79 27.00 16.73
N PHE A 80 -55.66 26.10 17.71
CA PHE A 80 -54.43 25.99 18.50
C PHE A 80 -53.20 25.69 17.64
N GLY A 81 -53.30 24.79 16.66
CA GLY A 81 -52.19 24.44 15.78
C GLY A 81 -51.64 25.63 14.99
N VAL A 82 -52.51 26.55 14.56
CA VAL A 82 -52.11 27.81 13.91
C VAL A 82 -51.58 28.84 14.91
N LEU A 83 -52.16 28.95 16.11
CA LEU A 83 -51.64 29.81 17.18
C LEU A 83 -50.24 29.38 17.66
N LEU A 84 -49.93 28.08 17.59
CA LEU A 84 -48.64 27.49 17.95
C LEU A 84 -47.55 27.69 16.87
N GLU A 85 -47.88 28.23 15.69
CA GLU A 85 -46.89 28.64 14.66
C GLU A 85 -46.17 29.97 15.03
N ASN A 86 -46.60 30.66 16.10
CA ASN A 86 -46.07 31.97 16.52
C ASN A 86 -45.35 31.90 17.88
N GLU A 87 -44.07 32.31 17.92
CA GLU A 87 -43.19 32.20 19.10
C GLU A 87 -43.71 32.96 20.34
N ASP A 88 -44.17 34.20 20.16
CA ASP A 88 -44.70 35.04 21.25
C ASP A 88 -46.02 34.47 21.80
N MET A 89 -46.86 33.96 20.91
CA MET A 89 -48.11 33.27 21.27
C MET A 89 -47.85 31.96 21.99
N VAL A 90 -46.82 31.18 21.62
CA VAL A 90 -46.41 29.98 22.36
C VAL A 90 -46.03 30.32 23.81
N GLN A 91 -45.27 31.40 24.03
CA GLN A 91 -44.93 31.86 25.38
C GLN A 91 -46.18 32.31 26.17
N LYS A 92 -47.15 32.96 25.52
CA LYS A 92 -48.43 33.30 26.19
C LYS A 92 -49.37 32.13 26.41
N LEU A 93 -49.38 31.11 25.54
CA LEU A 93 -50.10 29.86 25.78
C LEU A 93 -49.50 29.09 26.97
N GLN A 94 -48.18 29.13 27.16
CA GLN A 94 -47.51 28.57 28.33
C GLN A 94 -47.90 29.29 29.63
N GLU A 95 -48.06 30.62 29.61
CA GLU A 95 -48.61 31.39 30.74
C GLU A 95 -50.11 31.11 30.98
N TRP A 96 -50.93 31.11 29.94
CA TRP A 96 -52.40 31.06 30.02
C TRP A 96 -53.01 29.66 30.18
N THR A 97 -52.24 28.60 29.94
CA THR A 97 -52.71 27.20 30.06
C THR A 97 -51.98 26.41 31.15
N HIS A 98 -51.58 27.09 32.24
CA HIS A 98 -50.91 26.46 33.37
C HIS A 98 -51.83 25.55 34.21
N GLY A 99 -51.28 24.47 34.75
CA GLY A 99 -51.97 23.51 35.64
C GLY A 99 -51.96 22.07 35.11
N ASP A 100 -52.52 21.15 35.89
CA ASP A 100 -52.44 19.69 35.68
C ASP A 100 -53.04 19.19 34.34
N ASN A 101 -53.84 20.02 33.65
CA ASN A 101 -54.43 19.73 32.35
C ASN A 101 -54.08 20.82 31.29
N GLY A 102 -52.84 21.32 31.31
CA GLY A 102 -52.37 22.31 30.36
C GLY A 102 -52.34 21.84 28.88
N LEU A 103 -52.17 22.76 27.94
CA LEU A 103 -52.34 22.52 26.50
C LEU A 103 -51.51 21.33 25.98
N CYS A 104 -50.25 21.20 26.37
CA CYS A 104 -49.39 20.08 25.97
C CYS A 104 -49.91 18.71 26.41
N TRP A 105 -50.55 18.63 27.59
CA TRP A 105 -51.18 17.39 28.08
C TRP A 105 -52.47 17.10 27.31
N ALA A 106 -53.32 18.12 27.12
CA ALA A 106 -54.56 17.98 26.35
C ALA A 106 -54.30 17.53 24.91
N LEU A 107 -53.33 18.14 24.21
CA LEU A 107 -52.92 17.71 22.87
C LEU A 107 -52.37 16.28 22.85
N GLY A 108 -51.59 15.89 23.86
CA GLY A 108 -51.06 14.52 23.99
C GLY A 108 -52.15 13.46 24.17
N GLN A 109 -53.17 13.76 24.98
CA GLN A 109 -54.35 12.91 25.17
C GLN A 109 -55.22 12.80 23.90
N LEU A 110 -55.29 13.86 23.09
CA LEU A 110 -56.05 13.85 21.83
C LEU A 110 -55.41 12.99 20.72
N LEU A 111 -54.19 12.49 20.91
CA LEU A 111 -53.58 11.47 20.04
C LEU A 111 -54.14 10.06 20.27
N GLU A 112 -54.87 9.81 21.36
CA GLU A 112 -55.50 8.52 21.70
C GLU A 112 -56.96 8.42 21.22
N LYS A 113 -57.45 9.43 20.49
CA LYS A 113 -58.82 9.50 19.97
C LYS A 113 -59.05 8.56 18.78
N ASP A 114 -60.29 8.06 18.63
CA ASP A 114 -60.70 7.28 17.45
C ASP A 114 -60.96 8.20 16.24
N GLU A 115 -61.34 9.45 16.49
CA GLU A 115 -61.74 10.44 15.49
C GLU A 115 -60.53 10.94 14.69
N HIS A 116 -60.45 10.54 13.41
CA HIS A 116 -59.26 10.73 12.57
C HIS A 116 -58.77 12.17 12.49
N ASP A 117 -59.68 13.12 12.28
CA ASP A 117 -59.38 14.53 12.07
C ASP A 117 -58.93 15.22 13.38
N VAL A 118 -59.43 14.75 14.53
CA VAL A 118 -58.96 15.17 15.86
C VAL A 118 -57.51 14.73 16.07
N VAL A 119 -57.19 13.46 15.79
CA VAL A 119 -55.82 12.92 15.91
C VAL A 119 -54.85 13.62 14.97
N LEU A 120 -55.24 13.86 13.72
CA LEU A 120 -54.38 14.57 12.75
C LEU A 120 -54.15 16.03 13.14
N ASN A 121 -55.19 16.74 13.58
CA ASN A 121 -55.04 18.12 14.03
C ASN A 121 -54.23 18.19 15.32
N ALA A 122 -54.37 17.23 16.24
CA ALA A 122 -53.57 17.17 17.46
C ALA A 122 -52.09 16.89 17.15
N ALA A 123 -51.80 15.97 16.22
CA ALA A 123 -50.44 15.72 15.75
C ALA A 123 -49.85 16.93 15.00
N GLY A 124 -50.65 17.63 14.19
CA GLY A 124 -50.24 18.86 13.52
C GLY A 124 -49.97 20.01 14.50
N ALA A 125 -50.83 20.21 15.51
CA ALA A 125 -50.63 21.21 16.55
C ALA A 125 -49.40 20.92 17.43
N ILE A 126 -49.13 19.65 17.73
CA ILE A 126 -47.88 19.24 18.39
C ILE A 126 -46.68 19.50 17.46
N ALA A 127 -46.81 19.29 16.15
CA ALA A 127 -45.74 19.62 15.20
C ALA A 127 -45.41 21.12 15.20
N SER A 128 -46.41 22.02 15.14
CA SER A 128 -46.21 23.47 15.28
C SER A 128 -45.54 23.82 16.63
N LEU A 129 -46.03 23.24 17.73
CA LEU A 129 -45.43 23.41 19.07
C LEU A 129 -43.95 23.00 19.07
N VAL A 130 -43.57 21.88 18.45
CA VAL A 130 -42.16 21.43 18.42
C VAL A 130 -41.32 22.02 17.29
N GLU A 131 -41.90 22.84 16.41
CA GLU A 131 -41.17 23.66 15.43
C GLU A 131 -40.53 24.90 16.10
N THR A 132 -41.25 25.53 17.04
CA THR A 132 -40.74 26.67 17.84
C THR A 132 -39.70 26.25 18.90
N PRO A 133 -38.62 27.02 19.11
CA PRO A 133 -37.72 26.84 20.26
C PRO A 133 -38.43 26.87 21.61
N SER A 134 -39.32 27.85 21.84
CA SER A 134 -40.05 27.96 23.11
C SER A 134 -40.98 26.77 23.34
N GLY A 135 -41.68 26.30 22.30
CA GLY A 135 -42.61 25.18 22.41
C GLY A 135 -41.92 23.84 22.61
N ARG A 136 -40.76 23.61 21.97
CA ARG A 136 -39.87 22.49 22.34
C ARG A 136 -39.46 22.56 23.81
N GLN A 137 -39.02 23.72 24.29
CA GLN A 137 -38.62 23.88 25.69
C GLN A 137 -39.80 23.62 26.65
N TRP A 138 -40.99 24.15 26.35
CA TRP A 138 -42.22 23.93 27.12
C TRP A 138 -42.59 22.44 27.20
N LEU A 139 -42.66 21.74 26.06
CA LEU A 139 -42.97 20.31 26.04
C LEU A 139 -41.91 19.47 26.77
N LEU A 140 -40.66 19.92 26.80
CA LEU A 140 -39.56 19.23 27.50
C LEU A 140 -39.46 19.55 29.00
N GLN A 141 -40.18 20.55 29.53
CA GLN A 141 -40.17 20.87 30.97
C GLN A 141 -40.74 19.71 31.79
N ASP A 142 -41.98 19.31 31.51
CA ASP A 142 -42.62 18.19 32.20
C ASP A 142 -42.22 16.86 31.53
N SER A 143 -41.59 15.98 32.30
CA SER A 143 -41.12 14.69 31.78
C SER A 143 -42.23 13.63 31.70
N SER A 144 -43.35 13.82 32.41
CA SER A 144 -44.55 12.96 32.30
C SER A 144 -45.34 13.30 31.03
N VAL A 145 -45.56 14.59 30.75
CA VAL A 145 -46.21 15.04 29.50
C VAL A 145 -45.36 14.65 28.29
N PHE A 146 -44.04 14.86 28.33
CA PHE A 146 -43.15 14.40 27.25
C PHE A 146 -43.20 12.87 27.05
N SER A 147 -43.23 12.10 28.14
CA SER A 147 -43.34 10.64 28.10
C SER A 147 -44.66 10.18 27.44
N GLN A 148 -45.80 10.71 27.88
CA GLN A 148 -47.12 10.45 27.30
C GLN A 148 -47.18 10.78 25.81
N VAL A 149 -46.74 11.99 25.41
CA VAL A 149 -46.71 12.40 24.00
C VAL A 149 -45.80 11.47 23.19
N LEU A 150 -44.65 11.06 23.73
CA LEU A 150 -43.72 10.18 23.04
C LEU A 150 -44.27 8.75 22.88
N GLU A 151 -44.99 8.21 23.86
CA GLU A 151 -45.66 6.91 23.73
C GLU A 151 -46.79 6.96 22.69
N ASN A 152 -47.60 8.02 22.69
CA ASN A 152 -48.69 8.19 21.72
C ASN A 152 -48.16 8.39 20.29
N VAL A 153 -47.12 9.21 20.10
CA VAL A 153 -46.39 9.33 18.83
C VAL A 153 -45.76 7.99 18.39
N THR A 154 -45.29 7.16 19.33
CA THR A 154 -44.80 5.81 19.02
C THR A 154 -45.92 4.88 18.52
N CYS A 155 -47.16 5.06 18.99
CA CYS A 155 -48.33 4.34 18.49
C CYS A 155 -48.77 4.87 17.11
N LEU A 156 -48.78 6.18 16.89
CA LEU A 156 -49.12 6.78 15.59
C LEU A 156 -48.15 6.39 14.48
N LEU A 157 -46.85 6.24 14.77
CA LEU A 157 -45.90 5.66 13.81
C LEU A 157 -46.30 4.26 13.31
N ILE A 158 -47.06 3.49 14.10
CA ILE A 158 -47.46 2.10 13.79
C ILE A 158 -48.82 2.05 13.06
N HIS A 159 -49.57 3.15 13.03
CA HIS A 159 -50.92 3.22 12.45
C HIS A 159 -50.95 2.84 10.96
N GLU A 160 -52.07 2.26 10.49
CA GLU A 160 -52.32 1.92 9.09
C GLU A 160 -52.48 3.13 8.13
N ARG A 161 -52.50 4.36 8.65
CA ARG A 161 -52.83 5.57 7.88
C ARG A 161 -51.58 6.43 7.72
N GLU A 162 -51.12 6.55 6.48
CA GLU A 162 -49.84 7.18 6.13
C GLU A 162 -49.73 8.64 6.60
N ASN A 163 -50.84 9.38 6.61
CA ASN A 163 -50.88 10.75 7.13
C ASN A 163 -50.57 10.84 8.64
N ALA A 164 -51.06 9.90 9.46
CA ALA A 164 -50.75 9.83 10.89
C ALA A 164 -49.29 9.41 11.13
N VAL A 165 -48.77 8.46 10.35
CA VAL A 165 -47.35 8.05 10.39
C VAL A 165 -46.45 9.22 9.99
N ASN A 166 -46.85 10.02 8.98
CA ASN A 166 -46.10 11.20 8.54
C ASN A 166 -46.03 12.28 9.62
N SER A 167 -47.15 12.64 10.24
CA SER A 167 -47.18 13.63 11.32
C SER A 167 -46.37 13.16 12.54
N ALA A 168 -46.44 11.86 12.89
CA ALA A 168 -45.62 11.28 13.94
C ALA A 168 -44.10 11.35 13.61
N ALA A 169 -43.71 11.05 12.36
CA ALA A 169 -42.33 11.20 11.90
C ALA A 169 -41.86 12.67 11.89
N LEU A 170 -42.74 13.62 11.56
CA LEU A 170 -42.44 15.06 11.56
C LEU A 170 -42.23 15.61 12.97
N ILE A 171 -43.08 15.24 13.94
CA ILE A 171 -42.90 15.60 15.36
C ILE A 171 -41.53 15.11 15.86
N LEU A 172 -41.14 13.88 15.52
CA LEU A 172 -39.85 13.32 15.90
C LEU A 172 -38.67 14.01 15.20
N ALA A 173 -38.82 14.38 13.92
CA ALA A 173 -37.81 15.17 13.19
C ALA A 173 -37.58 16.52 13.86
N TRP A 174 -38.65 17.25 14.18
CA TRP A 174 -38.59 18.53 14.89
C TRP A 174 -37.99 18.42 16.30
N LEU A 175 -38.43 17.43 17.09
CA LEU A 175 -37.82 17.15 18.40
C LEU A 175 -36.33 16.85 18.26
N SER A 176 -35.90 16.11 17.24
CA SER A 176 -34.50 15.71 17.04
C SER A 176 -33.54 16.86 16.70
N LEU A 177 -34.04 18.07 16.43
CA LEU A 177 -33.21 19.28 16.42
C LEU A 177 -32.60 19.56 17.80
N CYS A 178 -33.35 19.30 18.88
CA CYS A 178 -32.95 19.63 20.24
C CYS A 178 -32.21 18.47 20.92
N GLU A 179 -30.97 18.70 21.38
CA GLU A 179 -30.15 17.63 21.97
C GLU A 179 -30.78 17.05 23.25
N THR A 180 -31.41 17.86 24.09
CA THR A 180 -32.08 17.39 25.31
C THR A 180 -33.30 16.52 24.99
N ALA A 181 -34.00 16.77 23.88
CA ALA A 181 -35.06 15.89 23.38
C ALA A 181 -34.48 14.57 22.87
N CYS A 182 -33.37 14.58 22.11
CA CYS A 182 -32.67 13.35 21.71
C CYS A 182 -32.25 12.52 22.94
N GLN A 183 -31.68 13.15 23.97
CA GLN A 183 -31.27 12.47 25.20
C GLN A 183 -32.46 11.88 25.96
N LYS A 184 -33.59 12.60 26.10
CA LYS A 184 -34.83 12.07 26.71
C LYS A 184 -35.45 10.94 25.87
N LEU A 185 -35.50 11.09 24.55
CA LEU A 185 -36.03 10.06 23.65
C LEU A 185 -35.24 8.76 23.74
N LEU A 186 -33.90 8.83 23.73
CA LEU A 186 -33.01 7.67 23.74
C LEU A 186 -32.89 6.98 25.11
N SER A 187 -33.34 7.65 26.20
CA SER A 187 -33.46 7.06 27.52
C SER A 187 -34.88 6.54 27.84
N HIS A 188 -35.84 6.74 26.93
CA HIS A 188 -37.22 6.28 27.09
C HIS A 188 -37.37 4.76 26.89
N SER A 189 -38.37 4.16 27.56
CA SER A 189 -38.82 2.77 27.33
C SER A 189 -39.01 2.46 25.84
N SER A 190 -39.69 3.37 25.16
CA SER A 190 -40.05 3.32 23.73
C SER A 190 -38.89 3.53 22.76
N ALA A 191 -37.68 3.91 23.21
CA ALA A 191 -36.56 4.30 22.33
C ALA A 191 -36.28 3.28 21.21
N SER A 192 -36.17 1.99 21.57
CA SER A 192 -35.92 0.92 20.60
C SER A 192 -37.10 0.70 19.64
N LYS A 193 -38.34 0.83 20.14
CA LYS A 193 -39.58 0.71 19.34
C LYS A 193 -39.65 1.85 18.31
N ILE A 194 -39.41 3.09 18.73
CA ILE A 194 -39.34 4.28 17.85
C ILE A 194 -38.30 4.08 16.76
N LEU A 195 -37.05 3.78 17.13
CA LEU A 195 -35.95 3.59 16.17
C LEU A 195 -36.23 2.45 15.17
N SER A 196 -36.79 1.33 15.65
CA SER A 196 -37.17 0.21 14.78
C SER A 196 -38.27 0.59 13.77
N ARG A 197 -39.23 1.43 14.17
CA ARG A 197 -40.32 1.84 13.30
C ARG A 197 -39.92 2.97 12.35
N LEU A 198 -39.07 3.92 12.76
CA LEU A 198 -38.46 4.89 11.84
C LEU A 198 -37.66 4.21 10.72
N ALA A 199 -36.87 3.18 11.05
CA ALA A 199 -36.13 2.39 10.07
C ALA A 199 -37.06 1.61 9.11
N HIS A 200 -38.23 1.18 9.58
CA HIS A 200 -39.27 0.58 8.75
C HIS A 200 -39.98 1.61 7.85
N CYS A 201 -40.35 2.79 8.37
CA CYS A 201 -40.93 3.87 7.55
C CYS A 201 -39.99 4.26 6.41
N LEU A 202 -38.69 4.39 6.69
CA LEU A 202 -37.67 4.67 5.66
C LEU A 202 -37.66 3.65 4.49
N ALA A 203 -38.09 2.42 4.74
CA ALA A 203 -38.08 1.33 3.76
C ALA A 203 -39.43 1.15 3.01
N TYR A 204 -40.55 1.61 3.57
CA TYR A 204 -41.89 1.24 3.09
C TYR A 204 -42.93 2.39 3.04
N SER A 205 -42.63 3.56 3.61
CA SER A 205 -43.52 4.73 3.63
C SER A 205 -43.36 5.64 2.40
N HIS A 206 -44.27 6.61 2.27
CA HIS A 206 -44.20 7.69 1.29
C HIS A 206 -42.93 8.55 1.48
N LYS A 207 -42.52 9.20 0.38
CA LYS A 207 -41.30 10.02 0.26
C LYS A 207 -41.05 10.92 1.47
N ASP A 208 -42.06 11.68 1.90
CA ASP A 208 -41.89 12.73 2.90
C ASP A 208 -41.79 12.15 4.32
N THR A 209 -42.48 11.04 4.58
CA THR A 209 -42.36 10.26 5.82
C THR A 209 -41.00 9.55 5.90
N ALA A 210 -40.51 9.01 4.78
CA ALA A 210 -39.17 8.46 4.66
C ALA A 210 -38.08 9.55 4.85
N MET A 211 -38.30 10.76 4.32
CA MET A 211 -37.43 11.93 4.53
C MET A 211 -37.38 12.37 6.00
N ASN A 212 -38.53 12.50 6.66
CA ASN A 212 -38.63 12.82 8.09
C ASN A 212 -37.97 11.74 8.95
N ALA A 213 -38.14 10.46 8.60
CA ALA A 213 -37.48 9.34 9.26
C ALA A 213 -35.96 9.36 9.05
N ALA A 214 -35.47 9.61 7.84
CA ALA A 214 -34.03 9.76 7.54
C ALA A 214 -33.40 10.88 8.37
N PHE A 215 -34.02 12.06 8.39
CA PHE A 215 -33.56 13.20 9.18
C PHE A 215 -33.46 12.86 10.67
N THR A 216 -34.53 12.27 11.23
CA THR A 216 -34.58 11.84 12.63
C THR A 216 -33.49 10.82 12.95
N ILE A 217 -33.29 9.82 12.08
CA ILE A 217 -32.24 8.79 12.23
C ILE A 217 -30.85 9.42 12.20
N GLY A 218 -30.58 10.35 11.28
CA GLY A 218 -29.31 11.10 11.23
C GLY A 218 -29.05 11.90 12.51
N ARG A 219 -30.05 12.63 13.01
CA ARG A 219 -29.95 13.39 14.26
C ARG A 219 -29.71 12.50 15.48
N LEU A 220 -30.39 11.36 15.59
CA LEU A 220 -30.19 10.41 16.69
C LEU A 220 -28.84 9.67 16.60
N CYS A 221 -28.31 9.43 15.39
CA CYS A 221 -26.93 8.99 15.14
C CYS A 221 -25.86 10.03 15.53
N GLY A 222 -26.24 11.27 15.89
CA GLY A 222 -25.32 12.21 16.53
C GLY A 222 -24.85 11.76 17.93
N SER A 223 -25.54 10.78 18.54
CA SER A 223 -25.24 10.30 19.90
C SER A 223 -24.77 8.85 19.94
N GLU A 224 -23.84 8.55 20.85
CA GLU A 224 -23.31 7.19 21.05
C GLU A 224 -24.38 6.14 21.36
N GLN A 225 -25.40 6.50 22.12
CA GLN A 225 -26.50 5.59 22.45
C GLN A 225 -27.42 5.36 21.24
N GLY A 226 -27.73 6.41 20.48
CA GLY A 226 -28.53 6.30 19.25
C GLY A 226 -27.83 5.46 18.19
N LYS A 227 -26.55 5.74 17.90
CA LYS A 227 -25.71 4.96 16.98
C LYS A 227 -25.79 3.46 17.28
N ARG A 228 -25.54 3.05 18.52
CA ARG A 228 -25.53 1.62 18.91
C ARG A 228 -26.85 0.93 18.65
N VAL A 229 -27.98 1.54 19.03
CA VAL A 229 -29.31 0.94 18.83
C VAL A 229 -29.71 0.92 17.36
N ILE A 230 -29.34 1.95 16.59
CA ILE A 230 -29.60 2.04 15.15
C ILE A 230 -28.76 1.00 14.38
N LEU A 231 -27.45 0.94 14.62
CA LEU A 231 -26.54 -0.01 13.95
C LEU A 231 -26.88 -1.46 14.28
N ALA A 232 -27.24 -1.77 15.52
CA ALA A 232 -27.73 -3.09 15.94
C ALA A 232 -29.04 -3.54 15.26
N LYS A 233 -29.73 -2.64 14.53
CA LYS A 233 -30.95 -2.92 13.76
C LYS A 233 -30.89 -2.50 12.29
N ALA A 234 -29.77 -1.94 11.83
CA ALA A 234 -29.66 -1.43 10.47
C ALA A 234 -29.63 -2.52 9.41
N GLN A 235 -29.18 -3.74 9.75
CA GLN A 235 -29.26 -4.91 8.87
C GLN A 235 -30.69 -5.46 8.78
N ASP A 236 -31.38 -5.66 9.93
CA ASP A 236 -32.76 -6.15 10.01
C ASP A 236 -33.72 -5.34 9.12
N TYR A 237 -33.60 -4.00 9.14
CA TYR A 237 -34.44 -3.08 8.37
C TYR A 237 -33.82 -2.63 7.04
N ARG A 238 -32.72 -3.25 6.59
CA ARG A 238 -32.01 -2.94 5.32
C ARG A 238 -31.72 -1.45 5.13
N LEU A 239 -31.33 -0.77 6.20
CA LEU A 239 -31.27 0.70 6.30
C LEU A 239 -30.49 1.37 5.14
N ALA A 240 -29.39 0.74 4.70
CA ALA A 240 -28.59 1.21 3.58
C ALA A 240 -29.33 1.17 2.22
N ASN A 241 -30.12 0.13 1.97
CA ASN A 241 -30.96 -0.01 0.77
C ASN A 241 -32.09 1.03 0.78
N SER A 242 -32.66 1.29 1.95
CA SER A 242 -33.72 2.29 2.15
C SER A 242 -33.20 3.71 1.89
N LEU A 243 -32.02 4.05 2.44
CA LEU A 243 -31.34 5.32 2.16
C LEU A 243 -30.91 5.45 0.69
N GLN A 244 -30.42 4.37 0.08
CA GLN A 244 -30.11 4.32 -1.36
C GLN A 244 -31.36 4.53 -2.23
N THR A 245 -32.52 4.03 -1.79
CA THR A 245 -33.80 4.26 -2.49
C THR A 245 -34.22 5.73 -2.38
N LEU A 246 -34.04 6.35 -1.20
CA LEU A 246 -34.33 7.77 -0.97
C LEU A 246 -33.34 8.72 -1.70
N LEU A 247 -32.12 8.26 -2.01
CA LEU A 247 -31.18 8.94 -2.91
C LEU A 247 -31.51 8.82 -4.41
N SER A 248 -32.47 7.95 -4.80
CA SER A 248 -32.69 7.63 -6.22
C SER A 248 -33.46 8.73 -6.98
N ASN A 249 -33.31 8.74 -8.30
CA ASN A 249 -33.90 9.75 -9.20
C ASN A 249 -35.43 9.63 -9.27
N GLY A 250 -36.09 10.23 -8.28
CA GLY A 250 -37.53 10.29 -8.10
C GLY A 250 -37.96 10.96 -6.79
N ALA A 251 -37.11 10.91 -5.75
CA ALA A 251 -37.43 11.49 -4.44
C ALA A 251 -37.30 13.03 -4.35
N GLY A 252 -36.61 13.66 -5.31
CA GLY A 252 -36.36 15.11 -5.30
C GLY A 252 -35.23 15.55 -4.34
N PRO A 253 -34.89 16.84 -4.32
CA PRO A 253 -33.67 17.34 -3.66
C PRO A 253 -33.70 17.14 -2.15
N GLU A 254 -34.74 17.60 -1.46
CA GLU A 254 -34.85 17.59 0.01
C GLU A 254 -34.69 16.17 0.60
N ALA A 255 -35.28 15.17 -0.06
CA ALA A 255 -35.16 13.77 0.33
C ALA A 255 -33.74 13.22 0.10
N GLY A 256 -33.10 13.57 -1.02
CA GLY A 256 -31.71 13.23 -1.29
C GLY A 256 -30.74 13.88 -0.29
N GLN A 257 -30.97 15.14 0.07
CA GLN A 257 -30.21 15.86 1.11
C GLN A 257 -30.38 15.20 2.49
N ALA A 258 -31.61 14.80 2.87
CA ALA A 258 -31.88 14.09 4.12
C ALA A 258 -31.24 12.69 4.15
N ALA A 259 -31.25 11.97 3.02
CA ALA A 259 -30.56 10.70 2.89
C ALA A 259 -29.03 10.86 3.01
N CYS A 260 -28.44 11.86 2.36
CA CYS A 260 -27.03 12.24 2.51
C CYS A 260 -26.67 12.52 3.98
N PHE A 261 -27.47 13.33 4.68
CA PHE A 261 -27.26 13.63 6.11
C PHE A 261 -27.33 12.37 6.99
N ALA A 262 -28.33 11.51 6.78
CA ALA A 262 -28.42 10.24 7.51
C ALA A 262 -27.22 9.32 7.23
N LEU A 263 -26.77 9.25 5.97
CA LEU A 263 -25.63 8.45 5.54
C LEU A 263 -24.30 8.97 6.11
N SER A 264 -24.09 10.28 6.15
CA SER A 264 -22.86 10.86 6.71
C SER A 264 -22.80 10.70 8.24
N CYS A 265 -23.94 10.80 8.93
CA CYS A 265 -24.02 10.47 10.36
C CYS A 265 -23.79 8.97 10.64
N LEU A 266 -24.35 8.05 9.84
CA LEU A 266 -24.10 6.61 9.97
C LEU A 266 -22.64 6.23 9.66
N ALA A 267 -22.07 6.80 8.60
CA ALA A 267 -20.68 6.58 8.19
C ALA A 267 -19.65 7.32 9.08
N SER A 268 -20.07 8.01 10.14
CA SER A 268 -19.15 8.67 11.08
C SER A 268 -18.33 7.68 11.90
N GLU A 269 -18.89 6.50 12.24
CA GLU A 269 -18.21 5.42 12.97
C GLU A 269 -17.75 4.26 12.09
N ASP A 270 -16.78 3.48 12.58
CA ASP A 270 -16.16 2.36 11.85
C ASP A 270 -17.17 1.25 11.53
N ASP A 271 -18.04 0.88 12.48
CA ASP A 271 -19.09 -0.13 12.28
C ASP A 271 -20.12 0.30 11.22
N GLY A 272 -20.57 1.56 11.28
CA GLY A 272 -21.57 2.12 10.37
C GLY A 272 -21.01 2.41 8.97
N HIS A 273 -19.73 2.77 8.88
CA HIS A 273 -19.03 2.90 7.61
C HIS A 273 -18.82 1.53 6.96
N THR A 274 -18.38 0.53 7.73
CA THR A 274 -18.24 -0.87 7.26
C THR A 274 -19.57 -1.41 6.76
N LEU A 275 -20.66 -1.24 7.53
CA LEU A 275 -22.02 -1.60 7.14
C LEU A 275 -22.44 -1.00 5.79
N LEU A 276 -22.11 0.27 5.53
CA LEU A 276 -22.49 0.97 4.29
C LEU A 276 -21.60 0.58 3.10
N MET A 277 -20.31 0.39 3.31
CA MET A 277 -19.39 -0.01 2.23
C MET A 277 -19.56 -1.49 1.86
N GLU A 278 -19.71 -2.39 2.84
CA GLU A 278 -19.84 -3.82 2.57
C GLU A 278 -21.24 -4.23 2.05
N ASN A 279 -22.24 -3.34 2.11
CA ASN A 279 -23.56 -3.63 1.57
C ASN A 279 -23.55 -3.79 0.04
N SER A 280 -24.29 -4.79 -0.43
CA SER A 280 -24.67 -5.00 -1.83
C SER A 280 -25.15 -3.75 -2.58
N SER A 281 -25.84 -2.80 -1.94
CA SER A 281 -26.36 -1.58 -2.58
C SER A 281 -25.38 -0.39 -2.58
N CYS A 282 -24.12 -0.61 -2.22
CA CYS A 282 -23.08 0.42 -2.26
C CYS A 282 -22.92 1.05 -3.67
N PRO A 283 -22.93 0.30 -4.80
CA PRO A 283 -22.85 0.89 -6.14
C PRO A 283 -24.03 1.80 -6.48
N GLU A 284 -25.25 1.38 -6.16
CA GLU A 284 -26.48 2.14 -6.40
C GLU A 284 -26.55 3.41 -5.53
N LEU A 285 -26.04 3.33 -4.30
CA LEU A 285 -25.91 4.46 -3.39
C LEU A 285 -24.91 5.48 -3.94
N LEU A 286 -23.74 5.03 -4.42
CA LEU A 286 -22.75 5.88 -5.10
C LEU A 286 -23.30 6.48 -6.42
N ASN A 287 -24.15 5.75 -7.15
CA ASN A 287 -24.88 6.30 -8.32
C ASN A 287 -25.85 7.43 -7.92
N GLY A 288 -26.55 7.29 -6.78
CA GLY A 288 -27.39 8.36 -6.21
C GLY A 288 -26.59 9.62 -5.88
N LEU A 289 -25.46 9.46 -5.18
CA LEU A 289 -24.55 10.57 -4.86
C LEU A 289 -23.97 11.23 -6.13
N LEU A 290 -23.64 10.46 -7.16
CA LEU A 290 -23.22 10.99 -8.48
C LEU A 290 -24.33 11.80 -9.17
N SER A 291 -25.59 11.42 -8.97
CA SER A 291 -26.74 12.16 -9.51
C SER A 291 -26.92 13.50 -8.80
N LEU A 292 -26.83 13.51 -7.46
CA LEU A 292 -26.87 14.76 -6.68
C LEU A 292 -25.68 15.68 -6.97
N LEU A 293 -24.47 15.15 -7.20
CA LEU A 293 -23.31 15.91 -7.70
C LEU A 293 -23.49 16.47 -9.13
N LYS A 294 -24.55 16.09 -9.85
CA LYS A 294 -24.93 16.61 -11.16
C LYS A 294 -26.20 17.47 -11.12
N SER A 295 -26.72 17.74 -9.91
CA SER A 295 -27.88 18.62 -9.71
C SER A 295 -27.54 20.08 -10.06
N ALA A 296 -28.57 20.84 -10.43
CA ALA A 296 -28.48 22.30 -10.49
C ALA A 296 -28.66 22.95 -9.11
N ASP A 297 -29.10 22.19 -8.10
CA ASP A 297 -29.24 22.65 -6.72
C ASP A 297 -27.88 22.62 -5.99
N PRO A 298 -27.37 23.77 -5.50
CA PRO A 298 -26.09 23.82 -4.80
C PRO A 298 -26.15 23.08 -3.45
N ASP A 299 -27.30 23.07 -2.77
CA ASP A 299 -27.47 22.44 -1.46
C ASP A 299 -27.32 20.91 -1.61
N SER A 300 -28.04 20.29 -2.55
CA SER A 300 -27.88 18.87 -2.93
C SER A 300 -26.45 18.51 -3.32
N THR A 301 -25.79 19.38 -4.08
CA THR A 301 -24.41 19.16 -4.55
C THR A 301 -23.43 19.14 -3.36
N TRP A 302 -23.62 20.06 -2.39
CA TRP A 302 -22.84 20.10 -1.16
C TRP A 302 -23.09 18.88 -0.26
N PHE A 303 -24.36 18.50 -0.03
CA PHE A 303 -24.70 17.32 0.77
C PHE A 303 -24.09 16.04 0.19
N ALA A 304 -24.05 15.89 -1.14
CA ALA A 304 -23.41 14.75 -1.80
C ALA A 304 -21.88 14.77 -1.66
N ALA A 305 -21.23 15.93 -1.85
CA ALA A 305 -19.78 16.08 -1.66
C ALA A 305 -19.35 15.79 -0.21
N MET A 306 -20.10 16.31 0.77
CA MET A 306 -19.86 16.07 2.21
C MET A 306 -20.04 14.59 2.58
N THR A 307 -21.07 13.92 2.06
CA THR A 307 -21.26 12.47 2.26
C THR A 307 -20.10 11.67 1.67
N LEU A 308 -19.63 12.04 0.48
CA LEU A 308 -18.45 11.42 -0.14
C LEU A 308 -17.17 11.68 0.67
N ARG A 309 -16.97 12.87 1.27
CA ARG A 309 -15.82 13.13 2.16
C ARG A 309 -15.84 12.20 3.37
N VAL A 310 -17.00 11.98 3.98
CA VAL A 310 -17.15 11.02 5.08
C VAL A 310 -16.90 9.59 4.61
N PHE A 311 -17.29 9.21 3.39
CA PHE A 311 -16.99 7.88 2.84
C PHE A 311 -15.48 7.69 2.58
N VAL A 312 -14.80 8.63 1.91
CA VAL A 312 -13.34 8.54 1.64
C VAL A 312 -12.47 8.89 2.86
N SER A 313 -13.07 9.14 4.02
CA SER A 313 -12.34 9.29 5.29
C SER A 313 -11.50 8.05 5.62
N ARG A 314 -12.04 6.86 5.31
CA ARG A 314 -11.46 5.54 5.59
C ARG A 314 -11.06 4.78 4.33
N PRO A 315 -10.10 3.84 4.40
CA PRO A 315 -9.60 3.12 3.23
C PRO A 315 -10.68 2.37 2.44
N SER A 316 -11.60 1.67 3.10
CA SER A 316 -12.69 0.92 2.45
C SER A 316 -13.56 1.78 1.52
N GLY A 317 -13.83 3.03 1.91
CA GLY A 317 -14.61 3.96 1.09
C GLY A 317 -13.79 4.61 -0.02
N VAL A 318 -12.46 4.78 0.18
CA VAL A 318 -11.56 5.14 -0.92
C VAL A 318 -11.58 4.06 -2.00
N ILE A 319 -11.54 2.78 -1.64
CA ILE A 319 -11.62 1.67 -2.61
C ILE A 319 -12.90 1.79 -3.45
N ARG A 320 -14.08 1.82 -2.81
CA ARG A 320 -15.38 1.84 -3.53
C ARG A 320 -15.60 3.09 -4.38
N VAL A 321 -15.11 4.26 -3.95
CA VAL A 321 -15.22 5.50 -4.74
C VAL A 321 -14.17 5.53 -5.87
N ARG A 322 -13.03 4.84 -5.74
CA ARG A 322 -12.04 4.64 -6.82
C ARG A 322 -12.45 3.59 -7.86
N GLU A 323 -13.23 2.60 -7.46
CA GLU A 323 -13.90 1.63 -8.35
C GLU A 323 -15.02 2.30 -9.18
N HIS A 324 -15.71 3.29 -8.60
CA HIS A 324 -16.77 4.03 -9.28
C HIS A 324 -16.21 5.02 -10.31
N SER A 325 -16.25 4.63 -11.58
CA SER A 325 -15.51 5.27 -12.68
C SER A 325 -15.81 6.75 -12.91
N TYR A 326 -16.99 7.25 -12.47
CA TYR A 326 -17.45 8.61 -12.78
C TYR A 326 -17.45 9.58 -11.59
N LEU A 327 -17.31 9.10 -10.35
CA LEU A 327 -17.28 9.97 -9.18
C LEU A 327 -15.99 10.80 -9.10
N GLU A 328 -14.84 10.18 -9.33
CA GLU A 328 -13.54 10.86 -9.34
C GLU A 328 -13.47 11.92 -10.48
N GLU A 329 -14.16 11.67 -11.61
CA GLU A 329 -14.27 12.60 -12.74
C GLU A 329 -15.20 13.79 -12.43
N GLN A 330 -16.39 13.54 -11.89
CA GLN A 330 -17.34 14.61 -11.54
C GLN A 330 -16.77 15.56 -10.49
N LEU A 331 -16.07 15.02 -9.47
CA LEU A 331 -15.37 15.83 -8.46
C LEU A 331 -14.27 16.71 -9.10
N LYS A 332 -13.47 16.18 -10.04
CA LYS A 332 -12.47 16.98 -10.79
C LYS A 332 -13.13 18.06 -11.64
N TYR A 333 -14.25 17.77 -12.29
CA TYR A 333 -15.00 18.74 -13.09
C TYR A 333 -15.52 19.91 -12.22
N LEU A 334 -16.21 19.61 -11.12
CA LEU A 334 -16.71 20.62 -10.18
C LEU A 334 -15.56 21.44 -9.57
N SER A 335 -14.41 20.81 -9.28
CA SER A 335 -13.19 21.48 -8.78
C SER A 335 -12.59 22.51 -9.75
N LEU A 336 -12.96 22.47 -11.04
CA LEU A 336 -12.47 23.38 -12.09
C LEU A 336 -13.47 24.48 -12.47
N LEU A 337 -14.72 24.42 -11.98
CA LEU A 337 -15.72 25.45 -12.25
C LEU A 337 -15.47 26.68 -11.37
N SER A 338 -15.33 27.85 -12.01
CA SER A 338 -15.19 29.14 -11.31
C SER A 338 -16.45 29.62 -10.59
N SER A 339 -17.55 28.89 -10.71
CA SER A 339 -18.84 29.13 -10.04
C SER A 339 -19.03 28.27 -8.77
N THR A 340 -18.10 27.38 -8.45
CA THR A 340 -18.20 26.50 -7.28
C THR A 340 -18.04 27.32 -5.99
N GLY A 341 -19.04 27.25 -5.10
CA GLY A 341 -19.01 27.93 -3.81
C GLY A 341 -17.87 27.42 -2.90
N ARG A 342 -17.34 28.30 -2.05
CA ARG A 342 -16.13 28.01 -1.24
C ARG A 342 -16.24 26.72 -0.43
N GLU A 343 -17.35 26.53 0.29
CA GLU A 343 -17.58 25.38 1.17
C GLU A 343 -17.63 24.06 0.38
N LEU A 344 -18.30 24.06 -0.78
CA LEU A 344 -18.32 22.94 -1.73
C LEU A 344 -16.92 22.67 -2.31
N GLN A 345 -16.13 23.71 -2.62
CA GLN A 345 -14.74 23.55 -3.09
C GLN A 345 -13.84 22.95 -2.01
N GLU A 346 -14.01 23.33 -0.74
CA GLU A 346 -13.26 22.75 0.40
C GLU A 346 -13.60 21.25 0.55
N GLU A 347 -14.89 20.89 0.52
CA GLU A 347 -15.38 19.49 0.52
C GLU A 347 -14.81 18.65 -0.64
N ILE A 348 -14.92 19.15 -1.88
CA ILE A 348 -14.38 18.49 -3.09
C ILE A 348 -12.85 18.32 -2.98
N SER A 349 -12.13 19.35 -2.52
CA SER A 349 -10.67 19.29 -2.40
C SER A 349 -10.22 18.23 -1.38
N ALA A 350 -10.94 18.08 -0.27
CA ALA A 350 -10.68 17.04 0.71
C ALA A 350 -10.93 15.63 0.13
N CYS A 351 -12.00 15.46 -0.66
CA CYS A 351 -12.26 14.21 -1.38
C CYS A 351 -11.11 13.87 -2.34
N LEU A 352 -10.73 14.82 -3.22
CA LEU A 352 -9.72 14.59 -4.25
C LEU A 352 -8.32 14.34 -3.68
N ARG A 353 -7.96 14.95 -2.54
CA ARG A 353 -6.70 14.63 -1.84
C ARG A 353 -6.66 13.18 -1.36
N LYS A 354 -7.76 12.66 -0.78
CA LYS A 354 -7.87 11.27 -0.29
C LYS A 354 -8.02 10.25 -1.42
N LEU A 355 -8.57 10.64 -2.58
CA LEU A 355 -8.67 9.80 -3.77
C LEU A 355 -7.37 9.74 -4.60
N ARG A 356 -6.48 10.74 -4.48
CA ARG A 356 -5.24 10.90 -5.27
C ARG A 356 -4.44 9.60 -5.43
N ARG A 357 -4.21 9.19 -6.68
CA ARG A 357 -3.43 7.99 -7.06
C ARG A 357 -1.96 8.09 -6.64
N LEU A 358 -1.30 6.93 -6.47
CA LEU A 358 0.09 6.84 -5.99
C LEU A 358 1.07 7.65 -6.86
N PRO A 359 1.90 8.53 -6.28
CA PRO A 359 2.93 9.27 -7.02
C PRO A 359 4.08 8.35 -7.46
N LYS A 360 4.87 8.80 -8.43
CA LYS A 360 6.16 8.18 -8.75
C LYS A 360 7.05 8.21 -7.49
N PRO A 361 7.62 7.07 -7.04
CA PRO A 361 8.52 7.04 -5.89
C PRO A 361 9.86 7.72 -6.18
N SER A 362 10.53 8.17 -5.11
CA SER A 362 11.90 8.65 -5.15
C SER A 362 12.91 7.56 -5.55
N PRO A 363 14.10 7.91 -6.07
CA PRO A 363 15.13 6.94 -6.44
C PRO A 363 15.60 6.12 -5.23
N ILE A 364 15.92 4.84 -5.46
CA ILE A 364 16.38 3.92 -4.42
C ILE A 364 17.77 4.35 -3.92
N THR A 365 17.95 4.42 -2.60
CA THR A 365 19.28 4.55 -1.99
C THR A 365 19.86 3.16 -1.77
N VAL A 366 21.11 2.94 -2.18
CA VAL A 366 21.80 1.64 -2.00
C VAL A 366 23.08 1.82 -1.19
N GLN A 367 23.29 0.93 -0.22
CA GLN A 367 24.47 0.90 0.64
C GLN A 367 25.16 -0.46 0.54
N HIS A 368 26.45 -0.47 0.23
CA HIS A 368 27.26 -1.70 0.18
C HIS A 368 27.76 -2.09 1.59
N LEU A 369 27.79 -3.39 1.88
CA LEU A 369 28.33 -3.95 3.14
C LEU A 369 29.65 -4.69 2.87
N CYS A 370 30.54 -4.74 3.86
CA CYS A 370 31.83 -5.46 3.76
C CYS A 370 31.67 -6.95 3.40
N SER A 371 30.52 -7.55 3.69
CA SER A 371 30.16 -8.93 3.33
C SER A 371 29.82 -9.15 1.84
N GLY A 372 29.87 -8.10 1.00
CA GLY A 372 29.46 -8.14 -0.40
C GLY A 372 27.94 -8.15 -0.61
N ALA A 373 27.14 -8.10 0.46
CA ALA A 373 25.71 -7.84 0.38
C ALA A 373 25.43 -6.33 0.27
N CYS A 374 24.25 -5.96 -0.22
CA CYS A 374 23.82 -4.56 -0.32
C CYS A 374 22.50 -4.34 0.41
N ILE A 375 22.28 -3.17 1.00
CA ILE A 375 20.98 -2.74 1.51
C ILE A 375 20.40 -1.76 0.50
N ALA A 376 19.26 -2.11 -0.10
CA ALA A 376 18.42 -1.17 -0.85
C ALA A 376 17.40 -0.57 0.12
N SER A 377 17.23 0.75 0.09
CA SER A 377 16.32 1.49 0.97
C SER A 377 15.66 2.67 0.25
N TRP A 378 14.47 3.04 0.70
CA TRP A 378 13.64 4.07 0.08
C TRP A 378 12.76 4.77 1.11
N GLU A 379 12.17 5.89 0.70
CA GLU A 379 11.32 6.70 1.57
C GLU A 379 9.93 6.05 1.79
N ARG A 380 9.40 6.15 3.01
CA ARG A 380 8.03 5.72 3.31
C ARG A 380 7.03 6.68 2.67
N GLN A 381 6.13 6.13 1.86
CA GLN A 381 4.97 6.84 1.33
C GLN A 381 3.76 6.58 2.23
N GLU A 382 3.11 7.66 2.68
CA GLU A 382 1.89 7.62 3.50
C GLU A 382 0.78 8.41 2.77
N PRO A 383 -0.06 7.76 1.95
CA PRO A 383 -1.09 8.45 1.17
C PRO A 383 -2.28 8.87 2.05
N GLU A 384 -2.90 10.02 1.71
CA GLU A 384 -4.06 10.55 2.46
C GLU A 384 -5.32 9.64 2.41
N SER A 385 -5.32 8.65 1.53
CA SER A 385 -6.31 7.56 1.51
C SER A 385 -6.28 6.68 2.76
N GLY A 386 -5.13 6.61 3.46
CA GLY A 386 -4.88 5.65 4.53
C GLY A 386 -4.71 4.20 4.03
N LEU A 387 -4.62 3.97 2.71
CA LEU A 387 -4.35 2.65 2.13
C LEU A 387 -2.91 2.22 2.42
N GLU A 388 -2.71 0.94 2.73
CA GLU A 388 -1.39 0.39 3.02
C GLU A 388 -0.59 0.20 1.72
N VAL A 389 0.59 0.82 1.67
CA VAL A 389 1.48 0.79 0.50
C VAL A 389 2.42 -0.42 0.56
N THR A 390 2.28 -1.31 -0.41
CA THR A 390 3.20 -2.43 -0.67
C THR A 390 4.26 -2.00 -1.69
N TYR A 391 5.52 -2.13 -1.30
CA TYR A 391 6.69 -1.77 -2.10
C TYR A 391 7.20 -3.00 -2.84
N SER A 392 7.37 -2.89 -4.17
CA SER A 392 7.97 -3.92 -5.01
C SER A 392 9.26 -3.40 -5.64
N LEU A 393 10.38 -4.06 -5.33
CA LEU A 393 11.71 -3.77 -5.85
C LEU A 393 12.01 -4.73 -7.01
N PHE A 394 12.44 -4.17 -8.14
CA PHE A 394 12.72 -4.91 -9.38
C PHE A 394 14.18 -4.75 -9.81
N ASP A 395 14.64 -5.72 -10.59
CA ASP A 395 15.89 -5.69 -11.37
C ASP A 395 15.56 -6.15 -12.80
N GLY A 396 15.34 -5.18 -13.69
CA GLY A 396 14.64 -5.42 -14.96
C GLY A 396 13.24 -5.98 -14.69
N ASP A 397 12.84 -7.04 -15.38
CA ASP A 397 11.54 -7.72 -15.18
C ASP A 397 11.49 -8.60 -13.91
N THR A 398 12.59 -8.72 -13.15
CA THR A 398 12.68 -9.65 -12.00
C THR A 398 12.34 -8.95 -10.69
N VAL A 399 11.28 -9.38 -10.00
CA VAL A 399 10.99 -8.94 -8.62
C VAL A 399 12.04 -9.49 -7.67
N LEU A 400 12.79 -8.60 -7.00
CA LEU A 400 13.77 -8.95 -5.95
C LEU A 400 13.13 -8.96 -4.55
N TYR A 401 12.11 -8.15 -4.33
CA TYR A 401 11.40 -8.03 -3.06
C TYR A 401 9.99 -7.46 -3.28
N CYS A 402 9.03 -7.90 -2.48
CA CYS A 402 7.70 -7.32 -2.37
C CYS A 402 7.25 -7.35 -0.89
N GLY A 403 6.80 -6.20 -0.36
CA GLY A 403 6.33 -6.12 1.03
C GLY A 403 6.28 -4.69 1.61
N LEU A 404 6.03 -4.61 2.92
CA LEU A 404 5.73 -3.35 3.66
C LEU A 404 6.95 -2.63 4.27
N GLN A 405 8.12 -3.27 4.28
CA GLN A 405 9.37 -2.67 4.77
C GLN A 405 9.94 -1.70 3.72
N CYS A 406 10.51 -0.59 4.20
CA CYS A 406 11.14 0.45 3.35
C CYS A 406 12.63 0.19 3.07
N GLN A 407 13.12 -1.02 3.38
CA GLN A 407 14.48 -1.46 3.14
C GLN A 407 14.51 -2.97 2.96
N VAL A 408 15.45 -3.48 2.16
CA VAL A 408 15.74 -4.91 2.00
C VAL A 408 17.23 -5.14 1.85
N THR A 409 17.76 -6.17 2.51
CA THR A 409 19.13 -6.64 2.29
C THR A 409 19.14 -7.62 1.13
N LEU A 410 19.82 -7.26 0.03
CA LEU A 410 20.11 -8.13 -1.09
C LEU A 410 21.38 -8.95 -0.76
N PRO A 411 21.27 -10.26 -0.48
CA PRO A 411 22.41 -11.08 -0.09
C PRO A 411 23.34 -11.33 -1.29
N TYR A 412 24.65 -11.46 -1.04
CA TYR A 412 25.64 -11.70 -2.10
C TYR A 412 25.34 -12.94 -2.96
N SER A 413 24.61 -13.93 -2.45
CA SER A 413 24.11 -15.08 -3.23
C SER A 413 23.26 -14.68 -4.45
N HIS A 414 22.45 -13.63 -4.36
CA HIS A 414 21.66 -13.10 -5.47
C HIS A 414 22.52 -12.24 -6.41
N LEU A 415 23.61 -11.66 -5.89
CA LEU A 415 24.48 -10.74 -6.61
C LEU A 415 25.61 -11.45 -7.39
N ARG A 416 26.11 -12.60 -6.90
CA ARG A 416 27.32 -13.31 -7.37
C ARG A 416 27.40 -13.56 -8.89
N TYR A 417 26.24 -13.64 -9.56
CA TYR A 417 26.13 -13.99 -10.98
C TYR A 417 25.87 -12.79 -11.92
N LYS A 418 25.57 -11.59 -11.38
CA LYS A 418 25.36 -10.37 -12.17
C LYS A 418 26.54 -9.40 -11.99
N GLN A 419 26.86 -8.63 -13.03
CA GLN A 419 27.93 -7.61 -12.99
C GLN A 419 27.37 -6.23 -12.64
N CYS A 420 26.12 -5.97 -13.01
CA CYS A 420 25.35 -4.79 -12.64
C CYS A 420 23.92 -5.23 -12.31
N LEU A 421 23.24 -4.52 -11.41
CA LEU A 421 21.78 -4.56 -11.25
C LEU A 421 21.17 -3.26 -11.77
N SER A 422 20.02 -3.36 -12.41
CA SER A 422 19.23 -2.24 -12.95
C SER A 422 17.99 -2.04 -12.09
N LEU A 423 18.14 -1.38 -10.93
CA LEU A 423 17.14 -1.36 -9.87
C LEU A 423 16.07 -0.28 -10.08
N CYS A 424 14.81 -0.65 -9.93
CA CYS A 424 13.70 0.30 -9.85
C CYS A 424 12.62 -0.13 -8.84
N LEU A 425 11.91 0.85 -8.28
CA LEU A 425 10.89 0.64 -7.24
C LEU A 425 9.50 0.94 -7.79
N ASN A 426 8.51 0.14 -7.42
CA ASN A 426 7.10 0.39 -7.66
C ASN A 426 6.31 0.33 -6.34
N LEU A 427 5.23 1.12 -6.24
CA LEU A 427 4.31 1.20 -5.12
C LEU A 427 2.95 0.62 -5.55
N SER A 428 2.29 -0.10 -4.66
CA SER A 428 0.94 -0.63 -4.90
C SER A 428 0.07 -0.55 -3.66
N THR A 429 -1.24 -0.36 -3.82
CA THR A 429 -2.24 -0.42 -2.74
C THR A 429 -3.29 -1.49 -3.01
N SER A 430 -4.06 -1.85 -1.98
CA SER A 430 -5.02 -2.98 -2.01
C SER A 430 -6.21 -2.83 -2.97
N ASP A 431 -6.40 -1.64 -3.55
CA ASP A 431 -7.37 -1.34 -4.62
C ASP A 431 -6.81 -1.58 -6.04
N GLY A 432 -5.55 -2.01 -6.17
CA GLY A 432 -4.90 -2.19 -7.47
C GLY A 432 -4.40 -0.89 -8.11
N ASP A 433 -4.36 0.23 -7.38
CA ASP A 433 -3.59 1.41 -7.77
C ASP A 433 -2.09 1.10 -7.70
N VAL A 434 -1.35 1.45 -8.74
CA VAL A 434 0.06 1.08 -8.96
C VAL A 434 0.81 2.30 -9.48
N SER A 435 1.94 2.65 -8.87
CA SER A 435 2.69 3.83 -9.27
C SER A 435 3.45 3.63 -10.59
N PRO A 436 3.87 4.72 -11.25
CA PRO A 436 5.02 4.67 -12.14
C PRO A 436 6.25 4.13 -11.37
N PHE A 437 7.19 3.51 -12.08
CA PHE A 437 8.47 3.12 -11.49
C PHE A 437 9.30 4.34 -11.06
N SER A 438 10.16 4.18 -10.04
CA SER A 438 11.21 5.15 -9.70
C SER A 438 12.12 5.44 -10.90
N ASP A 439 12.96 6.48 -10.78
CA ASP A 439 14.14 6.55 -11.65
C ASP A 439 15.04 5.32 -11.44
N LEU A 440 15.73 4.93 -12.51
CA LEU A 440 16.58 3.75 -12.55
C LEU A 440 17.86 3.98 -11.76
N VAL A 441 18.24 3.01 -10.92
CA VAL A 441 19.48 3.02 -10.16
C VAL A 441 20.33 1.84 -10.61
N GLU A 442 21.34 2.12 -11.44
CA GLU A 442 22.33 1.12 -11.82
C GLU A 442 23.36 0.93 -10.69
N MET A 443 23.62 -0.31 -10.30
CA MET A 443 24.61 -0.66 -9.29
C MET A 443 25.54 -1.77 -9.78
N THR A 444 26.82 -1.45 -9.94
CA THR A 444 27.89 -2.45 -10.19
C THR A 444 28.05 -3.36 -8.98
N VAL A 445 28.04 -4.68 -9.19
CA VAL A 445 28.34 -5.66 -8.13
C VAL A 445 29.86 -5.85 -8.06
N GLU A 446 30.50 -5.12 -7.15
CA GLU A 446 31.89 -5.41 -6.81
C GLU A 446 32.01 -6.80 -6.17
N ARG A 447 33.00 -7.58 -6.60
CA ARG A 447 33.29 -8.87 -5.95
C ARG A 447 34.04 -8.60 -4.63
N PRO A 448 33.61 -9.18 -3.50
CA PRO A 448 34.37 -9.05 -2.25
C PRO A 448 35.80 -9.57 -2.48
N ASN A 449 36.79 -8.82 -2.03
CA ASN A 449 38.18 -9.27 -2.09
C ASN A 449 38.35 -10.45 -1.12
N LEU A 450 38.71 -11.62 -1.63
CA LEU A 450 38.93 -12.84 -0.83
C LEU A 450 40.41 -13.05 -0.44
N ARG A 451 41.32 -12.24 -0.96
CA ARG A 451 42.77 -12.37 -0.70
C ARG A 451 43.10 -11.82 0.69
N PRO A 452 43.71 -12.62 1.60
CA PRO A 452 44.22 -12.10 2.87
C PRO A 452 45.35 -11.10 2.65
N GLY A 453 45.68 -10.35 3.70
CA GLY A 453 46.86 -9.48 3.72
C GLY A 453 48.18 -10.25 3.66
N THR A 454 49.28 -9.49 3.64
CA THR A 454 50.65 -10.02 3.73
C THR A 454 50.93 -10.57 5.14
N PRO A 455 51.51 -11.77 5.32
CA PRO A 455 51.93 -12.26 6.64
C PRO A 455 52.93 -11.32 7.32
N GLU A 456 52.63 -10.93 8.56
CA GLU A 456 53.39 -9.90 9.27
C GLU A 456 54.55 -10.47 10.08
N ALA A 457 55.53 -9.62 10.42
CA ALA A 457 56.67 -9.94 11.29
C ALA A 457 57.38 -11.27 10.97
N LEU A 458 57.48 -11.62 9.68
CA LEU A 458 58.24 -12.79 9.19
C LEU A 458 59.70 -12.67 9.62
N ARG A 459 60.16 -13.67 10.36
CA ARG A 459 61.50 -13.70 10.97
C ARG A 459 62.05 -15.12 11.01
N VAL A 460 63.36 -15.23 10.91
CA VAL A 460 64.08 -16.46 11.26
C VAL A 460 64.17 -16.52 12.79
N ILE A 461 63.72 -17.64 13.38
CA ILE A 461 63.82 -17.90 14.83
C ILE A 461 64.95 -18.87 15.18
N GLY A 462 65.56 -19.50 14.17
CA GLY A 462 66.75 -20.34 14.31
C GLY A 462 67.31 -20.72 12.94
N CYS A 463 68.64 -20.78 12.83
CA CYS A 463 69.34 -21.26 11.65
C CYS A 463 70.20 -22.49 12.03
N THR A 464 70.58 -23.27 11.02
CA THR A 464 71.59 -24.33 11.09
C THR A 464 72.28 -24.42 9.72
N ASP A 465 73.19 -25.38 9.54
CA ASP A 465 73.84 -25.64 8.25
C ASP A 465 72.86 -26.22 7.19
N THR A 466 71.72 -26.78 7.59
CA THR A 466 70.84 -27.59 6.72
C THR A 466 69.33 -27.37 6.92
N GLN A 467 68.92 -26.60 7.92
CA GLN A 467 67.53 -26.26 8.25
C GLN A 467 67.40 -24.78 8.68
N VAL A 468 66.30 -24.12 8.32
CA VAL A 468 65.91 -22.78 8.79
C VAL A 468 64.53 -22.82 9.42
N HIS A 469 64.41 -22.29 10.63
CA HIS A 469 63.17 -22.15 11.37
C HIS A 469 62.58 -20.75 11.18
N LEU A 470 61.37 -20.67 10.65
CA LEU A 470 60.61 -19.43 10.40
C LEU A 470 59.48 -19.26 11.41
N SER A 471 59.14 -18.01 11.72
CA SER A 471 57.86 -17.63 12.33
C SER A 471 57.36 -16.31 11.75
N TRP A 472 56.04 -16.14 11.73
CA TRP A 472 55.35 -14.93 11.29
C TRP A 472 54.15 -14.66 12.21
N MET A 473 53.35 -13.66 11.89
CA MET A 473 52.05 -13.36 12.50
C MET A 473 50.95 -13.46 11.43
N GLU A 474 49.70 -13.62 11.85
CA GLU A 474 48.56 -13.48 10.93
C GLU A 474 48.56 -12.08 10.30
N PRO A 475 48.13 -11.92 9.04
CA PRO A 475 47.95 -10.59 8.43
C PRO A 475 46.88 -9.79 9.16
N ASN A 476 47.07 -8.49 9.39
CA ASN A 476 45.97 -7.63 9.81
C ASN A 476 44.92 -7.48 8.69
N GLY A 477 43.67 -7.81 8.99
CA GLY A 477 42.52 -7.68 8.07
C GLY A 477 41.32 -8.51 8.52
N GLU A 478 40.17 -8.32 7.86
CA GLU A 478 38.94 -9.08 8.18
C GLU A 478 38.99 -10.55 7.71
N ILE A 479 39.83 -10.84 6.71
CA ILE A 479 39.90 -12.14 6.03
C ILE A 479 40.92 -13.04 6.74
N LYS A 480 40.42 -13.98 7.55
CA LYS A 480 41.29 -14.97 8.21
C LYS A 480 41.88 -15.97 7.20
N PRO A 481 43.19 -16.30 7.30
CA PRO A 481 43.81 -17.28 6.43
C PRO A 481 43.39 -18.71 6.78
N LYS A 482 43.30 -19.56 5.75
CA LYS A 482 43.09 -21.01 5.84
C LYS A 482 44.39 -21.77 6.13
N SER A 483 45.50 -21.29 5.55
CA SER A 483 46.84 -21.85 5.63
C SER A 483 47.86 -20.87 5.03
N PHE A 484 49.15 -21.14 5.22
CA PHE A 484 50.26 -20.35 4.67
C PHE A 484 51.09 -21.20 3.71
N GLN A 485 51.41 -20.67 2.53
CA GLN A 485 52.34 -21.30 1.60
C GLN A 485 53.74 -20.73 1.77
N VAL A 486 54.72 -21.60 1.96
CA VAL A 486 56.13 -21.25 2.19
C VAL A 486 56.95 -21.65 0.98
N TYR A 487 57.71 -20.69 0.45
CA TYR A 487 58.52 -20.79 -0.75
C TYR A 487 60.00 -20.58 -0.41
N CYS A 488 60.88 -21.32 -1.10
CA CYS A 488 62.32 -21.14 -1.09
C CYS A 488 62.77 -20.88 -2.53
N ASP A 489 63.34 -19.70 -2.81
CA ASP A 489 63.73 -19.24 -4.15
C ASP A 489 62.63 -19.48 -5.20
N ASP A 490 61.43 -18.95 -4.91
CA ASP A 490 60.18 -19.10 -5.68
C ASP A 490 59.61 -20.53 -5.83
N VAL A 491 60.30 -21.57 -5.37
CA VAL A 491 59.76 -22.94 -5.32
C VAL A 491 58.93 -23.15 -4.05
N LEU A 492 57.69 -23.62 -4.19
CA LEU A 492 56.86 -24.01 -3.05
C LEU A 492 57.49 -25.20 -2.33
N VAL A 493 57.92 -25.01 -1.08
CA VAL A 493 58.54 -26.06 -0.25
C VAL A 493 57.56 -26.67 0.75
N GLU A 494 56.60 -25.89 1.23
CA GLU A 494 55.68 -26.34 2.29
C GLU A 494 54.35 -25.57 2.28
N THR A 495 53.31 -26.15 2.90
CA THR A 495 52.06 -25.46 3.24
C THR A 495 51.73 -25.73 4.70
N ALA A 496 51.84 -24.70 5.53
CA ALA A 496 51.69 -24.77 6.98
C ALA A 496 50.31 -24.26 7.43
N THR A 497 49.75 -24.87 8.48
CA THR A 497 48.56 -24.37 9.18
C THR A 497 48.90 -23.55 10.42
N GLU A 498 50.18 -23.47 10.79
CA GLU A 498 50.70 -22.79 11.98
C GLU A 498 51.49 -21.52 11.61
N LEU A 499 51.78 -20.66 12.59
CA LEU A 499 52.48 -19.37 12.41
C LEU A 499 54.02 -19.48 12.40
N GLY A 500 54.51 -20.56 11.81
CA GLY A 500 55.91 -20.89 11.66
C GLY A 500 56.11 -22.26 11.00
N THR A 501 57.32 -22.53 10.51
CA THR A 501 57.70 -23.86 10.00
C THR A 501 59.23 -24.04 9.91
N THR A 502 59.70 -25.23 9.51
CA THR A 502 61.12 -25.59 9.38
C THR A 502 61.48 -26.03 7.96
N VAL A 503 61.95 -25.07 7.14
CA VAL A 503 62.49 -25.36 5.81
C VAL A 503 63.77 -26.19 5.97
N SER A 504 63.85 -27.34 5.30
CA SER A 504 64.86 -28.38 5.57
C SER A 504 65.55 -28.85 4.29
N CYS A 505 66.64 -29.64 4.44
CA CYS A 505 67.47 -30.13 3.33
C CYS A 505 68.19 -29.03 2.52
N LEU A 506 68.43 -27.88 3.15
CA LEU A 506 69.20 -26.77 2.60
C LEU A 506 70.69 -27.14 2.53
N SER A 507 71.47 -26.39 1.73
CA SER A 507 72.93 -26.54 1.65
C SER A 507 73.63 -25.59 2.63
N PRO A 508 74.72 -26.00 3.30
CA PRO A 508 75.50 -25.11 4.19
C PRO A 508 76.07 -23.88 3.51
N SER A 509 76.33 -22.82 4.29
CA SER A 509 76.92 -21.54 3.86
C SER A 509 76.19 -20.84 2.69
N THR A 510 74.96 -21.23 2.37
CA THR A 510 74.23 -20.84 1.16
C THR A 510 73.11 -19.87 1.50
N THR A 511 72.97 -18.80 0.71
CA THR A 511 71.91 -17.81 0.90
C THR A 511 70.65 -18.21 0.13
N TYR A 512 69.52 -18.22 0.83
CA TYR A 512 68.20 -18.59 0.34
C TYR A 512 67.21 -17.42 0.55
N THR A 513 66.31 -17.22 -0.41
CA THR A 513 65.18 -16.30 -0.28
C THR A 513 63.95 -17.07 0.16
N LEU A 514 63.61 -16.99 1.45
CA LEU A 514 62.42 -17.62 2.00
C LEU A 514 61.25 -16.62 1.97
N SER A 515 60.08 -17.05 1.50
CA SER A 515 58.90 -16.19 1.47
C SER A 515 57.61 -16.94 1.82
N VAL A 516 56.64 -16.21 2.39
CA VAL A 516 55.39 -16.75 2.92
C VAL A 516 54.22 -15.91 2.43
N CYS A 517 53.19 -16.52 1.87
CA CYS A 517 51.89 -15.88 1.66
C CYS A 517 50.76 -16.63 2.37
N ALA A 518 49.72 -15.89 2.74
CA ALA A 518 48.47 -16.42 3.27
C ALA A 518 47.55 -16.89 2.14
N LEU A 519 46.90 -18.05 2.30
CA LEU A 519 45.77 -18.49 1.47
C LEU A 519 44.45 -18.16 2.15
N GLY A 520 43.54 -17.51 1.43
CA GLY A 520 42.18 -17.20 1.88
C GLY A 520 41.15 -18.28 1.50
N PRO A 521 39.85 -17.94 1.59
CA PRO A 521 38.77 -18.72 0.99
C PRO A 521 38.99 -18.95 -0.52
N GLU A 522 38.44 -20.03 -1.06
CA GLU A 522 38.62 -20.45 -2.47
C GLU A 522 40.11 -20.55 -2.90
N ASP A 523 41.00 -20.79 -1.92
CA ASP A 523 42.46 -20.90 -2.06
C ASP A 523 43.15 -19.69 -2.74
N THR A 524 42.56 -18.51 -2.58
CA THR A 524 43.11 -17.27 -3.14
C THR A 524 44.32 -16.78 -2.35
N ALA A 525 45.48 -16.68 -3.01
CA ALA A 525 46.72 -16.20 -2.38
C ALA A 525 46.74 -14.68 -2.17
N GLY A 526 47.12 -14.27 -0.95
CA GLY A 526 47.54 -12.91 -0.60
C GLY A 526 48.98 -12.59 -1.05
N PRO A 527 49.48 -11.38 -0.80
CA PRO A 527 50.86 -11.01 -1.09
C PRO A 527 51.86 -11.81 -0.25
N ARG A 528 53.11 -11.93 -0.75
CA ARG A 528 54.20 -12.61 -0.04
C ARG A 528 54.97 -11.64 0.86
N SER A 529 55.30 -12.11 2.04
CA SER A 529 56.33 -11.58 2.94
C SER A 529 57.63 -12.34 2.66
N SER A 530 58.78 -11.67 2.59
CA SER A 530 60.05 -12.30 2.16
C SER A 530 61.23 -11.94 3.06
N ILE A 531 62.11 -12.90 3.31
CA ILE A 531 63.35 -12.74 4.09
C ILE A 531 64.50 -13.51 3.44
N ALA A 532 65.66 -12.86 3.29
CA ALA A 532 66.88 -13.52 2.88
C ALA A 532 67.60 -14.08 4.12
N VAL A 533 68.06 -15.32 4.05
CA VAL A 533 68.77 -16.03 5.13
C VAL A 533 69.96 -16.79 4.56
N GLN A 534 71.08 -16.82 5.28
CA GLN A 534 72.22 -17.67 4.95
C GLN A 534 72.28 -18.81 5.97
N THR A 535 72.43 -20.06 5.50
CA THR A 535 72.68 -21.21 6.37
C THR A 535 74.07 -21.16 6.99
N ASP A 536 74.22 -21.75 8.17
CA ASP A 536 75.48 -21.74 8.91
C ASP A 536 76.61 -22.52 8.19
N GLU A 537 77.85 -22.29 8.61
CA GLU A 537 79.00 -23.03 8.11
C GLU A 537 79.02 -24.48 8.64
N CYS A 538 79.11 -25.45 7.73
CA CYS A 538 79.20 -26.88 8.05
C CYS A 538 80.56 -27.25 8.66
N TYR A 539 80.65 -27.19 9.99
CA TYR A 539 81.72 -27.80 10.77
C TYR A 539 81.34 -29.22 11.25
N ASP A 540 82.34 -30.10 11.35
CA ASP A 540 82.31 -31.47 11.91
C ASP A 540 81.33 -32.52 11.35
N HIS A 541 80.38 -32.11 10.52
CA HIS A 541 79.37 -32.96 9.88
C HIS A 541 79.82 -33.60 8.55
N ALA A 542 80.95 -33.15 7.98
CA ALA A 542 81.53 -33.71 6.75
C ALA A 542 82.41 -34.96 7.00
N PRO A 543 82.57 -35.87 6.01
CA PRO A 543 83.53 -36.98 6.08
C PRO A 543 84.96 -36.48 6.34
N ARG A 544 85.55 -36.88 7.47
CA ARG A 544 86.92 -36.52 7.85
C ARG A 544 87.95 -37.46 7.22
N GLY A 545 89.22 -37.06 7.20
CA GLY A 545 90.34 -37.96 6.85
C GLY A 545 90.27 -38.53 5.43
N LEU A 546 89.78 -37.76 4.46
CA LEU A 546 89.82 -38.14 3.05
C LEU A 546 91.28 -38.27 2.59
N THR A 547 91.72 -39.49 2.30
CA THR A 547 93.04 -39.80 1.77
C THR A 547 92.94 -40.40 0.38
N VAL A 548 93.90 -40.05 -0.49
CA VAL A 548 93.97 -40.51 -1.88
C VAL A 548 95.37 -41.06 -2.13
N ALA A 549 95.46 -42.37 -2.31
CA ALA A 549 96.69 -43.10 -2.59
C ALA A 549 96.74 -43.50 -4.07
N VAL A 550 97.90 -43.32 -4.69
CA VAL A 550 98.13 -43.71 -6.09
C VAL A 550 98.57 -45.17 -6.12
N GLN A 551 97.69 -46.08 -6.56
CA GLN A 551 98.02 -47.50 -6.65
C GLN A 551 98.62 -47.89 -8.01
N GLY A 552 98.39 -47.09 -9.06
CA GLY A 552 99.05 -47.31 -10.34
C GLY A 552 98.81 -46.19 -11.36
N ARG A 553 99.23 -46.45 -12.61
CA ARG A 553 99.04 -45.52 -13.74
C ARG A 553 97.57 -45.26 -14.11
N HIS A 554 96.65 -46.18 -13.78
CA HIS A 554 95.23 -46.04 -14.08
C HIS A 554 94.30 -46.18 -12.84
N GLU A 555 94.85 -46.21 -11.63
CA GLU A 555 94.08 -46.53 -10.40
C GLU A 555 94.46 -45.65 -9.19
N LEU A 556 93.44 -45.11 -8.53
CA LEU A 556 93.52 -44.39 -7.25
C LEU A 556 92.69 -45.12 -6.19
N HIS A 557 93.27 -45.36 -5.02
CA HIS A 557 92.53 -45.83 -3.85
C HIS A 557 92.20 -44.64 -2.95
N ILE A 558 90.92 -44.46 -2.67
CA ILE A 558 90.37 -43.29 -2.00
C ILE A 558 89.64 -43.79 -0.75
N SER A 559 89.95 -43.27 0.43
CA SER A 559 89.34 -43.70 1.70
C SER A 559 89.05 -42.52 2.61
N TRP A 560 88.02 -42.64 3.45
CA TRP A 560 87.55 -41.56 4.32
C TRP A 560 87.01 -42.09 5.65
N GLY A 561 87.13 -41.27 6.70
CA GLY A 561 86.46 -41.48 7.97
C GLY A 561 84.97 -41.13 7.90
N ALA A 562 84.22 -41.55 8.93
CA ALA A 562 82.88 -41.02 9.14
C ALA A 562 82.95 -39.55 9.64
N PRO A 563 81.86 -38.77 9.50
CA PRO A 563 81.68 -37.54 10.27
C PRO A 563 81.81 -37.80 11.78
N VAL A 564 82.22 -36.79 12.56
CA VAL A 564 82.30 -36.91 14.03
C VAL A 564 80.90 -36.82 14.64
N ALA A 565 80.09 -35.90 14.12
CA ALA A 565 78.66 -35.84 14.36
C ALA A 565 77.95 -35.93 13.00
N PRO A 566 77.35 -37.07 12.60
CA PRO A 566 76.52 -37.11 11.41
C PRO A 566 75.18 -36.39 11.65
N LEU A 567 74.63 -35.74 10.62
CA LEU A 567 73.31 -35.08 10.67
C LEU A 567 72.15 -36.10 10.69
N GLY A 568 72.04 -36.84 11.80
CA GLY A 568 71.14 -37.98 11.92
C GLY A 568 71.70 -39.24 11.25
N ARG A 569 70.83 -40.10 10.73
CA ARG A 569 71.21 -41.41 10.21
C ARG A 569 71.92 -41.25 8.86
N ILE A 570 73.14 -41.74 8.73
CA ILE A 570 73.83 -41.81 7.43
C ILE A 570 73.11 -42.86 6.57
N PHE A 571 72.77 -42.48 5.34
CA PHE A 571 72.24 -43.40 4.33
C PHE A 571 73.36 -43.92 3.41
N ASN A 572 74.16 -43.02 2.82
CA ASN A 572 75.25 -43.35 1.90
C ASN A 572 76.34 -42.27 1.93
N TYR A 573 77.55 -42.63 1.50
CA TYR A 573 78.58 -41.70 1.04
C TYR A 573 78.56 -41.62 -0.49
N GLU A 574 78.66 -40.40 -1.02
CA GLU A 574 78.79 -40.12 -2.45
C GLU A 574 80.20 -39.58 -2.71
N LEU A 575 81.02 -40.33 -3.44
CA LEU A 575 82.38 -39.93 -3.85
C LEU A 575 82.32 -39.35 -5.27
N ARG A 576 82.85 -38.13 -5.43
CA ARG A 576 83.02 -37.46 -6.71
C ARG A 576 84.50 -37.36 -7.10
N LEU A 577 84.79 -37.61 -8.38
CA LEU A 577 86.08 -37.35 -9.04
C LEU A 577 85.88 -36.28 -10.12
N ASN A 578 86.57 -35.15 -9.99
CA ASN A 578 86.45 -33.99 -10.89
C ASN A 578 84.98 -33.55 -11.10
N GLY A 579 84.15 -33.64 -10.05
CA GLY A 579 82.72 -33.30 -10.05
C GLY A 579 81.76 -34.45 -10.42
N PHE A 580 82.24 -35.52 -11.07
CA PHE A 580 81.42 -36.66 -11.46
C PHE A 580 81.32 -37.69 -10.32
N VAL A 581 80.11 -38.17 -10.00
CA VAL A 581 79.91 -39.26 -9.04
C VAL A 581 80.50 -40.56 -9.60
N VAL A 582 81.40 -41.19 -8.85
CA VAL A 582 82.06 -42.45 -9.23
C VAL A 582 81.74 -43.61 -8.29
N TYR A 583 81.23 -43.30 -7.09
CA TYR A 583 80.78 -44.28 -6.11
C TYR A 583 79.69 -43.68 -5.23
N LEU A 584 78.67 -44.50 -4.92
CA LEU A 584 77.59 -44.19 -3.99
C LEU A 584 77.30 -45.45 -3.17
N GLY A 585 77.47 -45.40 -1.85
CA GLY A 585 77.27 -46.57 -0.98
C GLY A 585 77.72 -46.35 0.47
N THR A 586 77.60 -47.38 1.30
CA THR A 586 77.93 -47.33 2.75
C THR A 586 79.39 -47.62 3.09
N GLU A 587 80.17 -48.20 2.19
CA GLU A 587 81.62 -48.41 2.38
C GLU A 587 82.36 -47.08 2.49
N ARG A 588 83.52 -47.12 3.17
CA ARG A 588 84.37 -45.96 3.51
C ARG A 588 85.68 -45.89 2.71
N ALA A 589 85.80 -46.72 1.67
CA ALA A 589 86.88 -46.69 0.72
C ALA A 589 86.40 -47.15 -0.66
N HIS A 590 87.05 -46.67 -1.71
CA HIS A 590 86.76 -47.04 -3.09
C HIS A 590 88.04 -46.98 -3.93
N THR A 591 88.28 -47.99 -4.77
CA THR A 591 89.37 -47.98 -5.74
C THR A 591 88.83 -47.57 -7.10
N ALA A 592 89.02 -46.29 -7.46
CA ALA A 592 88.66 -45.77 -8.77
C ALA A 592 89.67 -46.26 -9.82
N ARG A 593 89.18 -47.01 -10.80
CA ARG A 593 89.97 -47.64 -11.88
C ARG A 593 89.67 -47.02 -13.24
N ARG A 594 90.48 -47.34 -14.26
CA ARG A 594 90.39 -46.82 -15.65
C ARG A 594 90.57 -45.28 -15.75
N LEU A 595 91.30 -44.71 -14.78
CA LEU A 595 91.70 -43.30 -14.78
C LEU A 595 92.85 -43.08 -15.77
N THR A 596 92.99 -41.90 -16.37
CA THR A 596 94.09 -41.63 -17.32
C THR A 596 95.41 -41.42 -16.57
N ALA A 597 96.53 -41.88 -17.15
CA ALA A 597 97.87 -41.72 -16.57
C ALA A 597 98.31 -40.24 -16.48
N ASN A 598 99.22 -39.92 -15.54
CA ASN A 598 99.75 -38.56 -15.28
C ASN A 598 98.67 -37.46 -15.10
N THR A 599 97.42 -37.82 -14.83
CA THR A 599 96.27 -36.90 -14.83
C THR A 599 95.90 -36.52 -13.40
N ALA A 600 95.59 -35.24 -13.17
CA ALA A 600 95.16 -34.74 -11.87
C ALA A 600 93.67 -34.98 -11.64
N TYR A 601 93.35 -35.51 -10.47
CA TYR A 601 92.01 -35.86 -10.03
C TYR A 601 91.74 -35.28 -8.64
N THR A 602 90.72 -34.44 -8.55
CA THR A 602 90.19 -33.87 -7.32
C THR A 602 89.06 -34.73 -6.80
N CYS A 603 89.22 -35.24 -5.58
CA CYS A 603 88.24 -36.08 -4.88
C CYS A 603 87.47 -35.23 -3.87
N THR A 604 86.15 -35.37 -3.82
CA THR A 604 85.31 -34.93 -2.67
C THR A 604 84.36 -36.05 -2.27
N VAL A 605 84.05 -36.16 -0.98
CA VAL A 605 83.07 -37.13 -0.47
C VAL A 605 81.96 -36.39 0.27
N THR A 606 80.72 -36.64 -0.12
CA THR A 606 79.52 -36.11 0.54
C THR A 606 78.88 -37.20 1.40
N ALA A 607 78.67 -36.93 2.69
CA ALA A 607 77.78 -37.74 3.52
C ALA A 607 76.33 -37.38 3.20
N ILE A 608 75.50 -38.37 2.87
CA ILE A 608 74.05 -38.23 2.69
C ILE A 608 73.37 -38.81 3.92
N THR A 609 72.54 -38.01 4.59
CA THR A 609 71.97 -38.32 5.90
C THR A 609 70.46 -38.06 5.95
N SER A 610 69.82 -38.45 7.06
CA SER A 610 68.39 -38.21 7.29
C SER A 610 68.01 -36.76 7.62
N ARG A 611 68.96 -35.83 7.77
CA ARG A 611 68.68 -34.40 7.99
C ARG A 611 69.38 -33.45 7.00
N GLY A 612 70.35 -33.92 6.22
CA GLY A 612 71.03 -33.08 5.22
C GLY A 612 72.16 -33.77 4.44
N ARG A 613 72.99 -32.97 3.77
CA ARG A 613 74.18 -33.43 3.02
C ARG A 613 75.39 -32.54 3.34
N CYS A 614 76.52 -33.16 3.70
CA CYS A 614 77.75 -32.44 4.08
C CYS A 614 78.95 -32.95 3.26
N GLN A 615 79.68 -32.05 2.58
CA GLN A 615 80.80 -32.41 1.71
C GLN A 615 82.17 -32.17 2.36
N SER A 616 83.10 -33.12 2.17
CA SER A 616 84.49 -33.00 2.61
C SER A 616 85.24 -31.91 1.86
N ARG A 617 86.29 -31.34 2.48
CA ARG A 617 87.28 -30.54 1.74
C ARG A 617 87.87 -31.37 0.57
N PRO A 618 88.16 -30.75 -0.58
CA PRO A 618 88.67 -31.45 -1.77
C PRO A 618 90.12 -31.91 -1.58
N VAL A 619 90.44 -33.09 -2.11
CA VAL A 619 91.81 -33.65 -2.10
C VAL A 619 92.23 -34.01 -3.52
N THR A 620 93.24 -33.32 -4.05
CA THR A 620 93.76 -33.52 -5.40
C THR A 620 95.02 -34.37 -5.41
N LYS A 621 95.06 -35.42 -6.24
CA LYS A 621 96.27 -36.22 -6.54
C LYS A 621 96.40 -36.45 -8.03
N ARG A 622 97.61 -36.79 -8.48
CA ARG A 622 97.90 -37.12 -9.88
C ARG A 622 98.25 -38.61 -9.99
N THR A 623 97.66 -39.31 -10.95
CA THR A 623 97.97 -40.72 -11.26
C THR A 623 99.44 -40.88 -11.68
N ALA A 624 99.99 -42.08 -11.56
CA ALA A 624 101.38 -42.32 -11.92
C ALA A 624 101.65 -42.03 -13.42
N LYS A 625 102.87 -41.60 -13.74
CA LYS A 625 103.34 -41.46 -15.12
C LYS A 625 103.54 -42.84 -15.74
N ASP A 626 103.29 -42.95 -17.04
CA ASP A 626 103.66 -44.12 -17.81
C ASP A 626 105.13 -44.01 -18.24
N GLY A 627 105.95 -45.02 -17.96
CA GLY A 627 107.37 -45.00 -18.31
C GLY A 627 108.26 -45.87 -17.41
N TYR A 628 108.63 -47.04 -17.91
CA TYR A 628 109.87 -47.72 -17.54
C TYR A 628 110.90 -47.45 -18.64
N MET A 629 112.03 -46.83 -18.30
CA MET A 629 113.16 -46.75 -19.22
C MET A 629 114.00 -48.02 -19.09
N ASN A 630 114.01 -48.85 -20.12
CA ASN A 630 115.05 -49.86 -20.27
C ASN A 630 116.27 -49.20 -20.94
N VAL A 631 117.46 -49.36 -20.34
CA VAL A 631 118.63 -48.55 -20.73
C VAL A 631 119.46 -49.29 -21.76
N ASN A 632 119.47 -48.81 -23.01
CA ASN A 632 120.67 -48.97 -23.82
C ASN A 632 120.95 -47.79 -24.78
N ARG A 633 121.99 -47.05 -24.42
CA ARG A 633 122.81 -46.10 -25.18
C ARG A 633 122.60 -46.05 -26.71
N SER A 634 122.14 -44.89 -27.21
CA SER A 634 122.94 -44.06 -28.12
C SER A 634 122.43 -42.62 -28.20
N LEU A 635 123.29 -41.70 -28.67
CA LEU A 635 123.08 -40.24 -28.69
C LEU A 635 122.60 -39.75 -30.05
N TYR A 636 121.82 -38.65 -30.10
CA TYR A 636 122.14 -37.37 -30.79
C TYR A 636 120.97 -36.34 -30.64
N SER A 637 121.28 -35.06 -30.83
CA SER A 637 120.40 -33.86 -30.58
C SER A 637 120.03 -33.16 -31.91
N PRO A 638 119.60 -31.87 -31.99
CA PRO A 638 118.71 -30.97 -31.19
C PRO A 638 117.52 -30.40 -32.06
N SER A 639 116.58 -29.52 -31.65
CA SER A 639 116.71 -28.02 -31.62
C SER A 639 115.37 -27.22 -31.48
N ARG A 640 115.42 -26.04 -30.82
CA ARG A 640 114.68 -24.73 -30.99
C ARG A 640 113.13 -24.60 -31.27
N GLN A 641 112.38 -24.03 -30.31
CA GLN A 641 111.83 -22.61 -30.20
C GLN A 641 111.49 -21.74 -31.46
N PRO A 642 110.74 -20.58 -31.38
CA PRO A 642 109.72 -20.04 -30.40
C PRO A 642 108.56 -19.06 -30.92
N ILE A 643 107.67 -18.56 -30.01
CA ILE A 643 107.16 -17.12 -29.81
C ILE A 643 105.85 -16.47 -30.45
N SER A 644 104.97 -15.94 -29.55
CA SER A 644 104.12 -14.68 -29.46
C SER A 644 102.88 -14.18 -30.31
N HIS A 645 101.75 -13.92 -29.60
CA HIS A 645 100.87 -12.68 -29.48
C HIS A 645 99.92 -12.15 -30.64
N PRO A 646 99.15 -10.98 -30.58
CA PRO A 646 97.69 -10.94 -30.23
C PRO A 646 96.72 -9.91 -30.98
N LEU A 647 95.45 -9.76 -30.48
CA LEU A 647 94.32 -8.75 -30.60
C LEU A 647 94.49 -7.35 -31.31
N PRO A 648 93.45 -6.65 -31.89
CA PRO A 648 92.35 -5.90 -31.15
C PRO A 648 91.01 -5.52 -31.94
N SER A 649 90.29 -4.43 -31.54
CA SER A 649 88.99 -3.81 -32.05
C SER A 649 88.85 -2.30 -31.59
N PRO A 650 87.79 -1.42 -31.83
CA PRO A 650 86.42 -1.48 -32.46
C PRO A 650 86.28 -0.53 -33.72
N PRO A 651 85.43 0.56 -33.94
CA PRO A 651 84.50 1.45 -33.15
C PRO A 651 83.10 1.83 -33.81
N ASP A 652 82.48 3.00 -33.46
CA ASP A 652 81.07 3.48 -33.74
C ASP A 652 80.88 4.75 -34.64
N ARG A 653 79.62 5.12 -35.06
CA ARG A 653 78.99 6.50 -35.05
C ARG A 653 77.66 6.80 -35.85
N GLU A 654 76.77 7.65 -35.25
CA GLU A 654 76.02 8.88 -35.76
C GLU A 654 75.37 8.97 -37.20
N VAL A 655 74.23 9.67 -37.55
CA VAL A 655 73.12 10.41 -36.86
C VAL A 655 71.91 10.82 -37.82
N ASN A 656 70.75 11.29 -37.28
CA ASN A 656 69.59 12.11 -37.81
C ASN A 656 68.60 11.74 -38.99
N GLU A 657 67.27 11.78 -38.65
CA GLU A 657 66.09 12.51 -39.24
C GLU A 657 65.69 12.47 -40.76
N VAL A 658 64.41 12.53 -41.23
CA VAL A 658 63.03 12.54 -40.64
C VAL A 658 61.90 12.22 -41.69
N LYS A 659 60.69 11.75 -41.26
CA LYS A 659 59.37 11.61 -41.99
C LYS A 659 59.32 10.71 -43.27
N SER A 660 58.46 9.70 -43.46
CA SER A 660 57.09 9.44 -42.94
C SER A 660 56.43 8.17 -43.55
N LYS A 661 55.31 7.71 -42.95
CA LYS A 661 54.20 6.85 -43.46
C LYS A 661 54.38 5.31 -43.69
N ALA A 662 53.26 4.63 -43.36
CA ALA A 662 52.72 3.35 -43.88
C ALA A 662 53.18 1.98 -43.32
N ARG A 663 52.21 1.36 -42.62
CA ARG A 663 52.07 -0.03 -42.13
C ARG A 663 52.41 -1.17 -43.14
N LYS A 664 52.91 -2.29 -42.59
CA LYS A 664 52.61 -3.73 -42.87
C LYS A 664 52.77 -4.28 -44.31
N SER A 665 53.14 -5.56 -44.55
CA SER A 665 53.77 -6.60 -43.72
C SER A 665 54.11 -7.86 -44.54
N LEU A 666 55.20 -8.54 -44.19
CA LEU A 666 55.49 -9.97 -44.41
C LEU A 666 55.65 -10.54 -45.85
N LEU A 667 56.92 -10.79 -46.18
CA LEU A 667 57.51 -11.94 -46.91
C LEU A 667 56.61 -12.86 -47.77
N HIS A 668 56.98 -12.98 -49.05
CA HIS A 668 57.00 -14.29 -49.74
C HIS A 668 58.24 -15.12 -49.34
N LYS A 669 58.24 -16.43 -49.64
CA LYS A 669 59.25 -17.41 -49.18
C LYS A 669 59.45 -18.55 -50.19
N ARG A 670 60.67 -19.13 -50.21
CA ARG A 670 61.00 -20.49 -50.75
C ARG A 670 60.90 -20.61 -52.30
N PRO A 671 61.36 -21.71 -52.97
CA PRO A 671 61.65 -23.12 -52.59
C PRO A 671 63.16 -23.49 -52.73
N PRO A 672 63.61 -24.76 -52.90
CA PRO A 672 63.04 -26.13 -52.67
C PRO A 672 63.74 -26.87 -51.49
N ASN A 673 63.34 -28.03 -50.92
CA ASN A 673 62.65 -29.29 -51.31
C ASN A 673 63.56 -30.45 -51.81
N ILE A 674 63.67 -31.51 -50.98
CA ILE A 674 63.96 -32.92 -51.30
C ILE A 674 63.05 -33.75 -50.35
N GLN A 675 61.93 -34.32 -50.82
CA GLN A 675 61.69 -35.75 -51.21
C GLN A 675 61.77 -36.77 -50.05
N LEU A 676 61.05 -37.92 -50.02
CA LEU A 676 59.82 -38.50 -50.64
C LEU A 676 59.45 -39.72 -49.72
N THR A 677 58.27 -40.34 -49.66
CA THR A 677 57.18 -40.69 -50.62
C THR A 677 55.90 -40.96 -49.77
N VAL A 678 54.60 -40.82 -50.13
CA VAL A 678 53.84 -40.86 -51.42
C VAL A 678 53.73 -42.32 -51.97
N PRO A 679 52.63 -42.83 -52.58
CA PRO A 679 51.38 -42.18 -53.06
C PRO A 679 50.02 -42.86 -52.71
N HIS A 680 48.96 -42.24 -53.26
CA HIS A 680 47.57 -42.70 -53.53
C HIS A 680 46.48 -42.42 -52.49
N HIS A 681 45.57 -41.46 -52.72
CA HIS A 681 44.59 -41.23 -53.84
C HIS A 681 43.37 -42.17 -53.73
N THR A 682 42.12 -41.75 -53.98
CA THR A 682 41.63 -40.52 -54.66
C THR A 682 40.25 -40.11 -54.11
N ASP A 683 39.88 -38.84 -54.25
CA ASP A 683 38.51 -38.33 -54.06
C ASP A 683 38.12 -37.45 -55.28
N PRO A 684 36.96 -37.69 -55.94
CA PRO A 684 36.48 -36.81 -57.01
C PRO A 684 34.96 -36.50 -57.01
N ASP A 685 34.66 -35.19 -57.02
CA ASP A 685 33.69 -34.49 -57.88
C ASP A 685 32.27 -35.06 -58.22
N LEU A 686 31.29 -34.18 -57.96
CA LEU A 686 30.18 -33.79 -58.87
C LEU A 686 29.24 -34.87 -59.47
N ARG A 687 28.15 -35.14 -58.73
CA ARG A 687 26.78 -35.36 -59.26
C ARG A 687 25.80 -34.61 -58.35
N LYS A 688 24.72 -33.94 -58.77
CA LYS A 688 23.98 -33.79 -60.05
C LYS A 688 23.02 -34.93 -60.47
N ASP A 689 21.75 -34.53 -60.52
CA ASP A 689 20.63 -34.96 -61.38
C ASP A 689 19.65 -36.10 -60.94
N ARG A 690 18.39 -35.88 -61.38
CA ARG A 690 17.17 -36.74 -61.39
C ARG A 690 16.36 -36.75 -60.08
N HIS A 691 15.04 -36.42 -60.07
CA HIS A 691 13.87 -36.93 -60.82
C HIS A 691 13.38 -38.30 -60.31
N ARG A 692 12.07 -38.57 -60.15
CA ARG A 692 10.84 -37.75 -60.32
C ARG A 692 9.62 -38.48 -59.69
N LEU A 693 8.79 -37.76 -58.92
CA LEU A 693 7.30 -37.80 -58.93
C LEU A 693 6.59 -39.16 -58.64
N PRO A 694 5.24 -39.24 -58.59
CA PRO A 694 4.17 -38.21 -58.71
C PRO A 694 3.32 -38.09 -57.40
N SER A 695 2.23 -37.31 -57.26
CA SER A 695 1.40 -36.52 -58.21
C SER A 695 0.57 -35.43 -57.47
N VAL A 696 0.15 -34.36 -58.19
CA VAL A 696 -1.17 -33.65 -58.08
C VAL A 696 -1.54 -32.95 -56.74
N SER A 697 -2.02 -31.68 -56.68
CA SER A 697 -2.17 -30.59 -57.67
C SER A 697 -2.35 -29.18 -57.04
N VAL A 698 -2.07 -28.15 -57.86
CA VAL A 698 -2.29 -26.67 -57.73
C VAL A 698 -3.79 -26.34 -58.06
N PRO A 699 -4.47 -25.17 -57.79
CA PRO A 699 -4.06 -23.73 -57.66
C PRO A 699 -4.59 -22.95 -56.40
N SER A 700 -4.38 -21.63 -56.16
CA SER A 700 -3.57 -20.53 -56.79
C SER A 700 -3.49 -19.25 -55.92
N HIS A 701 -2.42 -18.45 -56.07
CA HIS A 701 -2.30 -16.95 -56.14
C HIS A 701 -3.16 -15.99 -55.24
N ASN A 702 -2.70 -14.80 -54.78
CA ASN A 702 -1.42 -14.09 -54.99
C ASN A 702 -1.10 -12.97 -53.94
N THR A 703 0.18 -12.56 -53.92
CA THR A 703 0.76 -11.19 -53.70
C THR A 703 -0.16 -9.97 -53.46
N GLU A 704 0.15 -8.90 -52.70
CA GLU A 704 1.32 -8.38 -51.95
C GLU A 704 0.90 -7.06 -51.20
N LYS A 705 1.69 -6.11 -50.61
CA LYS A 705 3.14 -5.77 -50.59
C LYS A 705 3.56 -4.94 -49.33
N SER A 706 4.85 -4.59 -49.31
CA SER A 706 5.62 -3.56 -48.56
C SER A 706 4.99 -2.16 -48.27
N LYS A 707 5.57 -1.24 -47.46
CA LYS A 707 7.02 -0.94 -47.23
C LYS A 707 7.31 -0.02 -46.00
N SER A 708 8.59 0.03 -45.61
CA SER A 708 9.20 0.90 -44.58
C SER A 708 9.61 2.29 -45.09
N ASN A 709 9.95 3.22 -44.18
CA ASN A 709 11.07 4.18 -44.35
C ASN A 709 11.57 4.78 -43.01
N LEU A 710 12.49 5.76 -43.06
CA LEU A 710 13.61 5.93 -42.10
C LEU A 710 14.04 7.42 -41.92
N MET A 711 14.81 7.71 -40.86
CA MET A 711 15.73 8.87 -40.61
C MET A 711 15.26 10.17 -39.90
N SER A 712 16.06 10.51 -38.86
CA SER A 712 16.66 11.83 -38.52
C SER A 712 15.96 12.93 -37.71
N GLU A 713 16.83 13.78 -37.13
CA GLU A 713 16.64 14.76 -36.05
C GLU A 713 16.09 16.14 -36.50
N GLU A 714 15.47 16.91 -35.59
CA GLU A 714 16.03 18.16 -35.03
C GLU A 714 15.16 18.79 -33.91
N GLN A 715 15.55 19.97 -33.39
CA GLN A 715 14.97 20.64 -32.21
C GLN A 715 13.98 21.77 -32.60
N GLY A 716 12.94 22.06 -31.77
CA GLY A 716 12.03 23.20 -32.07
C GLY A 716 10.90 23.51 -31.06
N LEU A 717 11.13 24.50 -30.20
CA LEU A 717 10.24 25.18 -29.23
C LEU A 717 8.84 25.66 -29.72
N VAL A 718 7.89 25.83 -28.75
CA VAL A 718 6.69 26.76 -28.76
C VAL A 718 5.50 26.30 -29.66
N SER A 719 4.19 26.45 -29.33
CA SER A 719 3.42 27.07 -28.22
C SER A 719 2.04 26.38 -27.96
N LYS A 720 1.41 26.76 -26.83
CA LYS A 720 -0.04 26.77 -26.49
C LYS A 720 -1.03 26.19 -27.52
N LEU A 721 -1.85 25.20 -27.11
CA LEU A 721 -3.19 24.98 -27.68
C LEU A 721 -4.27 25.63 -26.79
N ASP A 722 -5.29 26.21 -27.42
CA ASP A 722 -6.48 26.77 -26.76
C ASP A 722 -7.62 25.74 -26.75
N VAL A 723 -8.02 25.31 -25.55
CA VAL A 723 -9.07 24.31 -25.32
C VAL A 723 -10.47 24.83 -25.69
N LYS A 724 -10.65 26.16 -25.83
CA LYS A 724 -11.96 26.80 -26.00
C LYS A 724 -12.56 26.65 -27.41
N ALA A 725 -11.79 26.14 -28.38
CA ALA A 725 -12.20 26.05 -29.78
C ALA A 725 -12.98 24.77 -30.15
N MET A 726 -12.94 23.70 -29.34
CA MET A 726 -13.50 22.39 -29.74
C MET A 726 -14.98 22.14 -29.42
N TRP A 727 -15.59 22.92 -28.51
CA TRP A 727 -16.94 22.63 -28.00
C TRP A 727 -18.10 23.47 -28.61
N ASN A 728 -17.80 24.38 -29.53
CA ASN A 728 -18.81 25.20 -30.23
C ASN A 728 -19.31 24.58 -31.55
N ARG A 729 -19.66 23.28 -31.53
CA ARG A 729 -20.38 22.57 -32.62
C ARG A 729 -21.39 21.54 -32.10
N ALA A 730 -22.21 21.94 -31.14
CA ALA A 730 -23.31 21.12 -30.59
C ALA A 730 -24.55 21.95 -30.20
N ARG A 731 -24.79 23.07 -30.92
CA ARG A 731 -25.92 23.98 -30.68
C ARG A 731 -26.21 24.78 -31.95
N ASP A 732 -26.96 24.18 -32.86
CA ASP A 732 -27.75 24.83 -33.93
C ASP A 732 -28.42 23.73 -34.79
N ALA A 733 -29.64 23.31 -34.41
CA ALA A 733 -30.61 22.58 -35.24
C ALA A 733 -31.88 22.28 -34.41
N SER A 734 -32.90 23.14 -34.50
CA SER A 734 -34.28 22.79 -34.13
C SER A 734 -35.19 22.91 -35.36
N ASP A 735 -36.35 22.23 -35.29
CA ASP A 735 -37.51 22.39 -36.16
C ASP A 735 -37.37 22.03 -37.66
N ALA A 736 -37.85 20.84 -38.05
CA ALA A 736 -39.12 20.71 -38.79
C ALA A 736 -39.48 19.26 -39.23
N ALA A 737 -40.79 19.04 -39.42
CA ALA A 737 -41.44 18.07 -40.32
C ALA A 737 -41.44 16.53 -40.06
N ALA A 738 -42.59 16.07 -39.53
CA ALA A 738 -43.49 15.03 -40.10
C ALA A 738 -43.14 13.51 -40.16
N PHE A 739 -44.19 12.72 -39.91
CA PHE A 739 -44.39 11.25 -40.07
C PHE A 739 -44.43 10.80 -41.58
N PRO A 740 -44.50 9.49 -41.97
CA PRO A 740 -44.91 8.31 -41.18
C PRO A 740 -44.23 6.93 -41.37
N VAL A 741 -44.48 6.05 -40.39
CA VAL A 741 -44.75 4.58 -40.42
C VAL A 741 -44.35 3.72 -41.63
N ASN A 742 -43.50 2.72 -41.35
CA ASN A 742 -43.60 1.28 -41.74
C ASN A 742 -42.37 0.54 -41.15
N ALA A 743 -42.26 -0.79 -40.95
CA ALA A 743 -43.12 -1.97 -40.76
C ALA A 743 -42.30 -3.20 -41.23
N SER A 744 -42.31 -4.33 -40.50
CA SER A 744 -41.65 -5.64 -40.85
C SER A 744 -40.10 -5.59 -40.96
N ASP A 745 -39.30 -6.63 -40.64
CA ASP A 745 -39.57 -8.08 -40.58
C ASP A 745 -38.70 -8.85 -39.54
N CYS A 746 -39.02 -10.13 -39.33
CA CYS A 746 -38.17 -11.15 -38.67
C CYS A 746 -38.14 -12.44 -39.50
N PRO A 747 -37.05 -13.23 -39.45
CA PRO A 747 -37.19 -14.67 -39.09
C PRO A 747 -36.08 -15.17 -38.13
N VAL A 748 -36.33 -15.88 -37.02
CA VAL A 748 -36.79 -17.30 -36.80
C VAL A 748 -35.63 -18.34 -36.70
N VAL A 749 -35.87 -19.48 -36.01
CA VAL A 749 -34.96 -20.63 -35.66
C VAL A 749 -34.14 -20.38 -34.36
N LEU A 750 -34.14 -21.15 -33.25
CA LEU A 750 -34.89 -22.30 -32.64
C LEU A 750 -35.07 -21.98 -31.12
N ARG A 751 -35.93 -22.55 -30.26
CA ARG A 751 -36.86 -23.71 -30.21
C ARG A 751 -36.32 -25.11 -29.79
N GLN A 752 -36.13 -25.32 -28.49
CA GLN A 752 -36.41 -26.57 -27.71
C GLN A 752 -36.78 -26.12 -26.26
N GLU A 753 -37.91 -26.53 -25.66
CA GLU A 753 -38.14 -27.77 -24.88
C GLU A 753 -37.26 -27.90 -23.60
N ARG A 754 -37.78 -28.20 -22.39
CA ARG A 754 -38.94 -29.05 -22.06
C ARG A 754 -39.56 -28.89 -20.64
N HIS A 755 -40.87 -29.11 -20.58
CA HIS A 755 -41.70 -29.75 -19.52
C HIS A 755 -41.79 -29.25 -18.05
N GLU A 756 -43.04 -28.98 -17.66
CA GLU A 756 -43.60 -29.12 -16.31
C GLU A 756 -43.79 -30.60 -15.89
N ARG A 757 -44.11 -30.86 -14.61
CA ARG A 757 -44.70 -32.13 -14.12
C ARG A 757 -45.74 -31.87 -13.01
N THR A 758 -46.65 -32.83 -12.83
CA THR A 758 -48.01 -32.58 -12.31
C THR A 758 -48.40 -33.29 -10.99
N GLN A 759 -49.24 -32.59 -10.21
CA GLN A 759 -50.36 -33.05 -9.36
C GLN A 759 -50.20 -34.17 -8.30
N ARG A 760 -50.53 -33.81 -7.05
CA ARG A 760 -51.53 -34.42 -6.12
C ARG A 760 -51.52 -33.58 -4.82
N SER A 761 -52.58 -33.00 -4.25
CA SER A 761 -54.03 -33.28 -4.11
C SER A 761 -54.42 -34.08 -2.84
N GLN A 762 -54.81 -33.36 -1.79
CA GLN A 762 -55.77 -33.66 -0.70
C GLN A 762 -55.84 -32.36 0.17
N GLN A 763 -56.91 -31.56 0.29
CA GLN A 763 -58.35 -31.73 0.61
C GLN A 763 -58.67 -31.57 2.12
N LEU A 764 -59.45 -30.52 2.45
CA LEU A 764 -60.23 -30.17 3.66
C LEU A 764 -60.43 -28.62 3.59
N SER A 765 -61.53 -28.04 3.08
CA SER A 765 -62.91 -27.92 3.62
C SER A 765 -63.03 -27.15 4.95
N ASP A 766 -63.98 -26.23 5.17
CA ASP A 766 -64.90 -25.49 4.28
C ASP A 766 -65.59 -24.39 5.10
N SER A 767 -65.73 -23.17 4.54
CA SER A 767 -66.80 -22.20 4.91
C SER A 767 -66.76 -20.99 3.97
N ALA A 768 -67.80 -20.78 3.16
CA ALA A 768 -67.91 -19.64 2.26
C ALA A 768 -69.31 -19.01 2.29
N LEU A 769 -69.33 -17.68 2.25
CA LEU A 769 -70.41 -16.83 1.74
C LEU A 769 -69.66 -15.73 0.96
N ASP A 770 -69.73 -15.65 -0.37
CA ASP A 770 -70.83 -15.12 -1.19
C ASP A 770 -71.35 -13.75 -0.72
N LEU A 771 -71.53 -12.71 -1.55
CA LEU A 771 -71.21 -12.37 -2.96
C LEU A 771 -71.14 -10.81 -2.98
N SER A 772 -70.60 -10.05 -3.95
CA SER A 772 -70.77 -10.10 -5.41
C SER A 772 -69.77 -9.18 -6.16
N ASN A 773 -69.61 -9.39 -7.47
CA ASN A 773 -68.80 -8.56 -8.37
C ASN A 773 -69.31 -7.11 -8.55
N SER A 774 -68.38 -6.16 -8.75
CA SER A 774 -68.34 -5.35 -9.99
C SER A 774 -66.97 -4.69 -10.23
N ARG A 775 -66.35 -4.94 -11.40
CA ARG A 775 -65.23 -4.13 -11.92
C ARG A 775 -65.77 -3.03 -12.84
N SER A 776 -65.22 -1.82 -12.74
CA SER A 776 -65.24 -0.84 -13.84
C SER A 776 -63.96 -0.01 -13.86
N LYS A 777 -63.32 0.08 -15.02
CA LYS A 777 -62.26 1.06 -15.32
C LYS A 777 -62.90 2.38 -15.72
N ILE A 778 -62.18 3.50 -15.58
CA ILE A 778 -61.93 4.56 -16.60
C ILE A 778 -61.32 5.80 -15.90
N SER A 779 -60.54 6.59 -16.64
CA SER A 779 -59.93 7.87 -16.25
C SER A 779 -60.38 8.97 -17.24
N PRO A 780 -59.88 10.21 -17.18
CA PRO A 780 -60.21 11.23 -16.19
C PRO A 780 -60.90 12.47 -16.85
N ASP A 781 -60.89 13.59 -16.13
CA ASP A 781 -60.95 14.99 -16.63
C ASP A 781 -62.31 15.70 -16.95
N VAL A 782 -62.60 16.67 -16.07
CA VAL A 782 -62.78 18.12 -16.37
C VAL A 782 -64.19 18.73 -16.62
N LEU A 783 -64.37 19.91 -15.98
CA LEU A 783 -65.25 21.09 -16.25
C LEU A 783 -66.62 21.28 -15.54
N TRP A 784 -66.85 22.57 -15.18
CA TRP A 784 -68.06 23.27 -14.67
C TRP A 784 -68.64 22.81 -13.30
N GLY A 785 -69.03 23.67 -12.36
CA GLY A 785 -69.37 25.09 -12.42
C GLY A 785 -70.70 25.36 -11.69
N SER A 786 -70.63 25.91 -10.46
CA SER A 786 -71.68 26.62 -9.68
C SER A 786 -73.17 26.18 -9.78
N GLY A 787 -73.77 25.66 -8.69
CA GLY A 787 -75.23 25.43 -8.72
C GLY A 787 -76.01 24.84 -7.54
N ARG A 788 -75.81 25.28 -6.27
CA ARG A 788 -76.74 25.04 -5.11
C ARG A 788 -76.86 23.57 -4.63
N LEU A 789 -77.28 23.21 -3.40
CA LEU A 789 -77.43 23.93 -2.11
C LEU A 789 -77.19 22.91 -0.96
N GLU A 790 -76.91 23.38 0.26
CA GLU A 790 -77.20 22.68 1.55
C GLU A 790 -76.80 21.19 1.68
N SER A 791 -75.50 20.88 1.69
CA SER A 791 -74.97 19.63 2.31
C SER A 791 -73.52 19.70 2.82
N ASP A 792 -72.69 20.60 2.30
CA ASP A 792 -71.24 20.66 2.60
C ASP A 792 -70.82 21.32 3.94
N MET A 793 -71.77 21.67 4.82
CA MET A 793 -71.50 22.53 6.00
C MET A 793 -70.60 21.95 7.11
N ARG A 794 -70.18 20.68 7.04
CA ARG A 794 -69.33 20.02 8.05
C ARG A 794 -68.16 19.21 7.47
N ARG A 795 -67.54 19.65 6.36
CA ARG A 795 -66.19 19.18 6.02
C ARG A 795 -65.18 19.79 7.02
N LEU A 796 -64.28 18.97 7.54
CA LEU A 796 -63.31 19.38 8.54
C LEU A 796 -62.05 19.96 7.89
N PRO A 797 -61.52 21.10 8.38
CA PRO A 797 -60.15 21.50 8.06
C PRO A 797 -59.21 20.59 8.86
N VAL A 798 -58.52 19.72 8.13
CA VAL A 798 -57.37 19.01 8.67
C VAL A 798 -56.13 19.91 8.49
N ILE A 799 -55.14 19.80 9.37
CA ILE A 799 -53.77 20.27 9.13
C ILE A 799 -53.13 19.34 8.07
N SER A 800 -53.70 19.37 6.86
CA SER A 800 -53.33 18.55 5.69
C SER A 800 -53.32 19.36 4.38
N GLN A 801 -53.28 20.69 4.46
CA GLN A 801 -52.38 21.37 3.52
C GLN A 801 -50.99 20.76 3.79
N PRO A 802 -50.24 20.32 2.78
CA PRO A 802 -48.83 20.01 3.01
C PRO A 802 -48.18 21.28 3.55
N ILE A 803 -47.12 21.15 4.36
CA ILE A 803 -46.32 22.32 4.74
C ILE A 803 -45.50 22.69 3.49
N THR A 804 -46.15 23.40 2.55
CA THR A 804 -45.69 23.66 1.18
C THR A 804 -44.74 24.84 1.07
N GLY A 805 -44.59 25.64 2.12
CA GLY A 805 -43.33 26.32 2.32
C GLY A 805 -42.29 25.24 2.60
N SER A 806 -41.44 24.92 1.62
CA SER A 806 -40.40 23.89 1.72
C SER A 806 -39.67 23.99 3.05
N VAL A 807 -40.01 23.10 3.98
CA VAL A 807 -39.45 23.10 5.33
C VAL A 807 -38.00 22.69 5.21
N ARG A 808 -37.11 23.69 5.16
CA ARG A 808 -35.67 23.51 5.27
C ARG A 808 -35.33 23.09 6.72
N LEU A 809 -35.72 21.86 7.08
CA LEU A 809 -35.09 21.07 8.16
C LEU A 809 -33.56 21.06 7.99
N LEU A 810 -33.13 21.16 6.73
CA LEU A 810 -31.77 21.35 6.24
C LEU A 810 -31.54 22.81 5.78
N GLN A 811 -31.86 23.80 6.62
CA GLN A 811 -31.17 25.09 6.51
C GLN A 811 -29.68 24.84 6.80
N PRO A 812 -28.75 25.52 6.10
CA PRO A 812 -27.33 25.50 6.43
C PRO A 812 -27.08 26.31 7.71
N VAL A 813 -27.45 25.73 8.85
CA VAL A 813 -26.86 26.10 10.14
C VAL A 813 -25.35 25.91 10.00
N SER A 814 -24.58 26.89 10.45
CA SER A 814 -23.11 26.89 10.37
C SER A 814 -22.50 25.87 11.35
N TYR A 815 -22.67 24.59 11.02
CA TYR A 815 -22.18 23.44 11.77
C TYR A 815 -20.64 23.41 11.80
N HIS A 816 -20.04 24.10 12.76
CA HIS A 816 -18.76 23.66 13.30
C HIS A 816 -18.93 22.23 13.81
N TRP A 817 -18.10 21.31 13.30
CA TRP A 817 -18.21 19.87 13.55
C TRP A 817 -16.89 19.34 14.14
N PRO A 818 -16.59 19.63 15.43
CA PRO A 818 -15.29 19.33 16.03
C PRO A 818 -14.95 17.85 16.03
N ASP A 819 -15.97 16.98 15.93
CA ASP A 819 -15.80 15.55 16.01
C ASP A 819 -15.21 14.91 14.75
N LEU A 820 -15.33 15.52 13.55
CA LEU A 820 -14.56 15.03 12.40
C LEU A 820 -13.07 15.35 12.54
N GLU A 821 -12.71 16.54 13.02
CA GLU A 821 -11.32 16.85 13.38
C GLU A 821 -10.81 15.92 14.49
N ARG A 822 -11.68 15.56 15.46
CA ARG A 822 -11.34 14.54 16.48
C ARG A 822 -11.13 13.16 15.87
N THR A 823 -11.86 12.72 14.84
CA THR A 823 -11.56 11.44 14.18
C THR A 823 -10.17 11.44 13.54
N GLU A 824 -9.77 12.52 12.86
CA GLU A 824 -8.38 12.67 12.37
C GLU A 824 -7.37 12.67 13.52
N GLN A 825 -7.63 13.41 14.61
CA GLN A 825 -6.76 13.44 15.78
C GLN A 825 -6.72 12.11 16.54
N HIS A 826 -7.79 11.31 16.51
CA HIS A 826 -7.85 9.98 17.11
C HIS A 826 -7.10 8.95 16.27
N HIS A 827 -7.16 8.99 14.93
CA HIS A 827 -6.25 8.21 14.09
C HIS A 827 -4.78 8.62 14.36
N LYS A 828 -4.47 9.93 14.38
CA LYS A 828 -3.12 10.44 14.69
C LYS A 828 -2.64 10.03 16.10
N LYS A 829 -3.53 9.96 17.11
CA LYS A 829 -3.24 9.41 18.46
C LYS A 829 -3.09 7.88 18.46
N SER A 830 -3.94 7.15 17.75
CA SER A 830 -3.90 5.67 17.68
C SER A 830 -2.61 5.18 17.02
N HIS A 831 -2.19 5.83 15.93
CA HIS A 831 -0.88 5.58 15.30
C HIS A 831 0.28 5.97 16.24
N ARG A 832 0.23 7.11 16.95
CA ARG A 832 1.22 7.44 17.99
C ARG A 832 1.30 6.42 19.12
N ASN A 833 0.18 5.85 19.54
CA ASN A 833 0.16 4.83 20.59
C ASN A 833 0.73 3.49 20.09
N ARG A 834 0.51 3.12 18.82
CA ARG A 834 1.19 1.97 18.19
C ARG A 834 2.70 2.20 18.04
N LEU A 835 3.15 3.43 17.76
CA LEU A 835 4.57 3.81 17.76
C LEU A 835 5.21 3.81 19.16
N GLY A 836 4.42 3.94 20.23
CA GLY A 836 4.91 3.90 21.62
C GLY A 836 5.11 2.50 22.20
N ALA A 837 4.38 1.50 21.71
CA ALA A 837 4.40 0.12 22.23
C ALA A 837 5.57 -0.74 21.69
N GLY A 838 6.72 -0.12 21.41
CA GLY A 838 7.81 -0.71 20.62
C GLY A 838 9.06 -1.17 21.38
N SER A 839 9.21 -0.91 22.69
CA SER A 839 10.26 -1.53 23.52
C SER A 839 10.13 -1.25 25.02
N ARG A 840 9.99 -2.31 25.84
CA ARG A 840 10.56 -2.55 27.20
C ARG A 840 9.79 -3.67 27.92
N LEU A 841 10.35 -4.88 27.88
CA LEU A 841 10.01 -5.97 28.79
C LEU A 841 11.18 -6.17 29.78
N HIS A 842 10.85 -6.59 31.01
CA HIS A 842 11.69 -6.58 32.21
C HIS A 842 12.05 -5.14 32.69
N SER A 843 11.93 -4.80 33.99
CA SER A 843 12.19 -5.63 35.17
C SER A 843 11.40 -5.24 36.44
N GLN A 844 11.23 -6.23 37.33
CA GLN A 844 11.13 -6.20 38.80
C GLN A 844 10.19 -5.20 39.57
N LEU A 845 9.12 -5.79 40.12
CA LEU A 845 8.77 -5.88 41.56
C LEU A 845 8.42 -4.64 42.44
N LYS A 846 7.49 -4.92 43.38
CA LYS A 846 7.08 -4.17 44.60
C LYS A 846 6.35 -2.83 44.39
N GLY A 847 5.02 -2.87 44.51
CA GLY A 847 4.17 -1.69 44.62
C GLY A 847 3.78 -1.32 46.05
N ARG A 848 2.85 -0.35 46.17
CA ARG A 848 1.99 -0.12 47.34
C ARG A 848 0.75 0.67 46.89
N GLN A 849 -0.34 0.55 47.63
CA GLN A 849 -1.49 1.47 47.52
C GLN A 849 -1.09 2.85 48.07
N TYR A 850 -1.74 3.92 47.60
CA TYR A 850 -2.41 4.90 48.46
C TYR A 850 -3.40 5.76 47.65
N LEU A 851 -4.25 6.50 48.36
CA LEU A 851 -5.38 7.29 47.87
C LEU A 851 -5.04 8.79 47.77
N THR A 852 -6.03 9.56 47.31
CA THR A 852 -6.36 10.97 47.63
C THR A 852 -5.95 12.12 46.68
N SER A 853 -6.94 13.01 46.53
CA SER A 853 -6.88 14.48 46.34
C SER A 853 -6.12 15.09 45.17
N SER A 854 -6.88 15.37 44.10
CA SER A 854 -7.17 16.74 43.61
C SER A 854 -6.22 17.89 43.99
N TRP A 855 -5.66 18.56 42.98
CA TRP A 855 -5.36 19.99 43.01
C TRP A 855 -5.74 20.66 41.69
N THR A 856 -6.15 21.92 41.75
CA THR A 856 -6.66 22.73 40.63
C THR A 856 -5.66 23.82 40.21
N LYS A 857 -5.76 24.26 38.95
CA LYS A 857 -4.93 25.28 38.27
C LYS A 857 -3.51 24.78 37.92
N THR A 858 -2.92 25.19 36.80
CA THR A 858 -3.42 26.09 35.73
C THR A 858 -3.77 25.33 34.47
#